data_AF-A0A177Y317-F1
#
_entry.id   AF-A0A177Y317-F1
#
_cell.length_a   1.000
_cell.length_b   1.000
_cell.length_c   1.000
_cell.angle_alpha   90.00
_cell.angle_beta   90.00
_cell.angle_gamma   90.00
#
_symmetry.space_group_name_H-M   'P 1'
#
loop_
_entity.id
_entity.type
_entity.pdbx_description
1 polymer ?
#
loop_
_entity_poly.entity_id
_entity_poly.type
_entity_poly.pdbx_seq_one_letter_code
_entity_poly.pdbx_strand_id
1 'polypeptide(L)'
;MFRISKLAASLACIVLSGSLYAAEPYDATKTYSGGSQVTVGGNTYEAKWWVNAGQSPTDNYANEWDSPWKLVSGTTPEPEPDPDPTPDPTPDPTPDPTPDPTPDPTPGPVGDACAEFNVYPNWTQGNHATGGDIMVNENVAYKANWWTSSIPGSDSSWGHHLDCDNNSSGGTTALQLPNPMDPVRLEVSGWPSNFVVASPASLDAPSTLTIGAVNSQDLASITKLTDAFVALIQVADLAGSTSIIINSDVLDTATADKGAALGTVAVKQALTAAVDATGTQSQIDINAINALTDDVKGWAQAHNLVISALAPQATFGWTLSIGDFAYNTHSGKRAVWNAASGASSDLLASFELYKADSLNKADFVAFTKSASTAALTNEQWHYALEYVKQVSDHIKTPVLLSSIPTAQASTYFLGNNSGDRHIRKAAHSNIFAILFDTDSADLNTKIARYQTATVPLYYVGESVKNGPLTRITSLNAELASAENAMNNQAFLYEVAQAQWAPSTVYKWNDFLAGLNSMHNVGVAGNTFWLLDDNANDATNSVYAKVAIAAFLAQSMQETIRYNACDENNWSEVRYGAPVNYPMTASCGQLGQKYADYGKDPVTGIDHPYSCPRDPKMEVTALTNAKWYGAPAPVFAAPDSVLAEKGLLVNGNVGRWTNDGHCMEVPTSVDTSKQVWERGECKVYEGQKAGKFIWDGSDTNGTVEGCGWWGRGVIQTTGRQNFGTLNHFMGRSHVDPDTVGTTVNGVVVEAPPANPLYADLDFCSNPGLICSSEENREIKWIAGLFYWVSSVQTYNDEGGPYAQWNYHTELKKYVDGGLQGTEFIDAVSGIVNRGCPDSHCPVSGEVHAVKERQDNFKLVLQTLGLNPQ
;
A
#
# COMPACT_ATOMS: atom_id res chain seq x y z
N MET A 1 8.60 33.83 -53.29
CA MET A 1 8.29 34.97 -54.19
C MET A 1 6.95 34.67 -54.86
N PHE A 2 5.91 35.50 -54.63
CA PHE A 2 4.55 35.52 -55.24
C PHE A 2 3.64 34.27 -55.05
N ARG A 3 2.32 34.32 -54.81
CA ARG A 3 1.32 35.38 -54.54
C ARG A 3 0.04 34.70 -54.01
N ILE A 4 -0.75 35.44 -53.23
CA ILE A 4 -2.06 35.10 -52.66
C ILE A 4 -3.17 35.01 -53.72
N SER A 5 -4.17 34.14 -53.55
CA SER A 5 -5.58 34.48 -53.85
C SER A 5 -6.56 33.51 -53.15
N LYS A 6 -7.63 34.10 -52.60
CA LYS A 6 -8.70 33.47 -51.82
C LYS A 6 -9.95 33.23 -52.71
N LEU A 7 -10.82 32.34 -52.20
CA LEU A 7 -12.31 32.36 -52.23
C LEU A 7 -13.10 31.56 -53.30
N ALA A 8 -13.96 30.70 -52.73
CA ALA A 8 -15.40 30.49 -53.00
C ALA A 8 -15.87 29.31 -53.88
N ALA A 9 -16.27 28.23 -53.19
CA ALA A 9 -17.64 27.69 -53.07
C ALA A 9 -18.53 27.38 -54.31
N SER A 10 -18.83 26.08 -54.45
CA SER A 10 -20.17 25.46 -54.70
C SER A 10 -20.75 25.30 -56.13
N LEU A 11 -20.74 24.05 -56.65
CA LEU A 11 -21.84 23.23 -57.25
C LEU A 11 -21.22 22.08 -58.08
N ALA A 12 -21.26 20.80 -57.66
CA ALA A 12 -22.35 19.83 -57.78
C ALA A 12 -22.45 19.09 -59.14
N CYS A 13 -22.26 17.76 -59.05
CA CYS A 13 -22.93 16.66 -59.77
C CYS A 13 -22.28 15.95 -60.99
N ILE A 14 -22.00 14.65 -60.73
CA ILE A 14 -22.23 13.46 -61.59
C ILE A 14 -21.21 13.30 -62.74
N VAL A 15 -20.30 12.31 -62.79
CA VAL A 15 -20.48 10.84 -62.90
C VAL A 15 -19.17 10.15 -62.47
N LEU A 16 -19.22 9.13 -61.61
CA LEU A 16 -18.41 7.91 -61.75
C LEU A 16 -19.06 6.79 -60.91
N SER A 17 -19.79 5.97 -61.66
CA SER A 17 -20.63 4.87 -61.22
C SER A 17 -19.84 3.79 -60.48
N GLY A 18 -20.49 3.20 -59.47
CA GLY A 18 -19.98 2.06 -58.73
C GLY A 18 -19.72 0.85 -59.62
N SER A 19 -18.66 0.12 -59.29
CA SER A 19 -18.54 -1.30 -59.59
C SER A 19 -18.69 -2.04 -58.26
N LEU A 20 -19.90 -2.48 -57.94
CA LEU A 20 -20.12 -3.55 -56.97
C LEU A 20 -19.57 -4.81 -57.62
N TYR A 21 -18.30 -5.14 -57.38
CA TYR A 21 -17.79 -6.47 -57.70
C TYR A 21 -18.37 -7.42 -56.66
N ALA A 22 -19.23 -8.33 -57.11
CA ALA A 22 -19.56 -9.49 -56.31
C ALA A 22 -18.27 -10.26 -56.00
N ALA A 23 -18.07 -10.65 -54.75
CA ALA A 23 -16.92 -11.42 -54.30
C ALA A 23 -16.76 -12.69 -55.15
N GLU A 24 -15.58 -12.91 -55.72
CA GLU A 24 -15.32 -14.08 -56.58
C GLU A 24 -15.27 -15.37 -55.76
N PRO A 25 -15.63 -16.55 -56.30
CA PRO A 25 -15.41 -17.81 -55.59
C PRO A 25 -13.94 -17.98 -55.22
N TYR A 26 -13.65 -18.44 -54.00
CA TYR A 26 -12.27 -18.68 -53.58
C TYR A 26 -11.61 -19.72 -54.49
N ASP A 27 -10.38 -19.41 -54.91
CA ASP A 27 -9.54 -20.24 -55.75
C ASP A 27 -8.23 -20.51 -55.00
N ALA A 28 -8.03 -21.77 -54.59
CA ALA A 28 -6.86 -22.18 -53.83
C ALA A 28 -5.53 -21.98 -54.58
N THR A 29 -5.56 -21.69 -55.89
CA THR A 29 -4.35 -21.43 -56.69
C THR A 29 -3.98 -19.95 -56.77
N LYS A 30 -4.83 -19.05 -56.29
CA LYS A 30 -4.63 -17.59 -56.34
C LYS A 30 -4.17 -17.02 -55.00
N THR A 31 -3.45 -15.90 -55.08
CA THR A 31 -3.14 -15.03 -53.93
C THR A 31 -4.10 -13.85 -53.90
N TYR A 32 -4.39 -13.34 -52.70
CA TYR A 32 -5.34 -12.23 -52.49
C TYR A 32 -4.69 -11.09 -51.70
N SER A 33 -4.90 -9.84 -52.11
CA SER A 33 -4.46 -8.67 -51.34
C SER A 33 -5.42 -8.35 -50.19
N GLY A 34 -4.97 -7.63 -49.16
CA GLY A 34 -5.86 -7.16 -48.09
C GLY A 34 -7.05 -6.36 -48.64
N GLY A 35 -8.24 -6.65 -48.13
CA GLY A 35 -9.53 -6.11 -48.60
C GLY A 35 -10.18 -6.89 -49.75
N SER A 36 -9.50 -7.89 -50.34
CA SER A 36 -10.12 -8.75 -51.36
C SER A 36 -11.19 -9.65 -50.74
N GLN A 37 -12.36 -9.73 -51.38
CA GLN A 37 -13.47 -10.57 -50.92
C GLN A 37 -13.65 -11.80 -51.80
N VAL A 38 -13.86 -12.96 -51.16
CA VAL A 38 -14.12 -14.24 -51.82
C VAL A 38 -15.34 -14.94 -51.24
N THR A 39 -15.96 -15.84 -51.99
CA THR A 39 -17.09 -16.68 -51.52
C THR A 39 -16.70 -18.15 -51.39
N VAL A 40 -17.07 -18.76 -50.25
CA VAL A 40 -16.91 -20.20 -49.94
C VAL A 40 -18.10 -20.68 -49.13
N GLY A 41 -18.76 -21.77 -49.56
CA GLY A 41 -19.85 -22.39 -48.80
C GLY A 41 -21.08 -21.49 -48.59
N GLY A 42 -21.35 -20.56 -49.50
CA GLY A 42 -22.47 -19.59 -49.38
C GLY A 42 -22.15 -18.36 -48.52
N ASN A 43 -20.95 -18.31 -47.93
CA ASN A 43 -20.47 -17.21 -47.10
C ASN A 43 -19.43 -16.37 -47.85
N THR A 44 -19.39 -15.07 -47.57
CA THR A 44 -18.42 -14.10 -48.11
C THR A 44 -17.37 -13.77 -47.05
N TYR A 45 -16.10 -13.89 -47.39
CA TYR A 45 -14.96 -13.61 -46.53
C TYR A 45 -14.06 -12.53 -47.14
N GLU A 46 -13.46 -11.70 -46.30
CA GLU A 46 -12.52 -10.65 -46.69
C GLU A 46 -11.12 -10.92 -46.15
N ALA A 47 -10.12 -10.77 -47.01
CA ALA A 47 -8.71 -10.89 -46.66
C ALA A 47 -8.30 -9.74 -45.73
N LYS A 48 -7.89 -10.02 -44.50
CA LYS A 48 -7.42 -9.01 -43.53
C LYS A 48 -6.08 -8.40 -43.95
N TRP A 49 -5.26 -9.17 -44.68
CA TRP A 49 -3.98 -8.79 -45.27
C TRP A 49 -3.67 -9.71 -46.45
N TRP A 50 -2.43 -9.72 -46.95
CA TRP A 50 -2.02 -10.58 -48.08
C TRP A 50 -2.17 -12.08 -47.77
N VAL A 51 -2.94 -12.79 -48.58
CA VAL A 51 -3.22 -14.23 -48.48
C VAL A 51 -2.46 -14.99 -49.57
N ASN A 52 -1.69 -16.00 -49.18
CA ASN A 52 -0.99 -16.87 -50.12
C ASN A 52 -1.92 -17.92 -50.73
N ALA A 53 -1.56 -18.43 -51.91
CA ALA A 53 -2.27 -19.54 -52.55
C ALA A 53 -2.31 -20.75 -51.60
N GLY A 54 -3.50 -21.31 -51.43
CA GLY A 54 -3.77 -22.47 -50.58
C GLY A 54 -4.24 -22.15 -49.15
N GLN A 55 -4.18 -20.89 -48.70
CA GLN A 55 -4.72 -20.50 -47.39
C GLN A 55 -6.22 -20.20 -47.50
N SER A 56 -7.06 -21.15 -47.06
CA SER A 56 -8.50 -21.10 -47.24
C SER A 56 -9.21 -20.34 -46.12
N PRO A 57 -10.30 -19.60 -46.41
CA PRO A 57 -11.17 -19.03 -45.37
C PRO A 57 -11.80 -20.05 -44.42
N THR A 58 -11.81 -21.34 -44.78
CA THR A 58 -12.38 -22.42 -43.96
C THR A 58 -11.33 -23.29 -43.28
N ASP A 59 -10.05 -22.90 -43.28
CA ASP A 59 -9.02 -23.59 -42.53
C ASP A 59 -9.20 -23.38 -41.02
N ASN A 60 -8.85 -24.38 -40.20
CA ASN A 60 -8.94 -24.28 -38.74
C ASN A 60 -7.71 -23.56 -38.16
N TYR A 61 -7.96 -22.43 -37.49
CA TYR A 61 -6.96 -21.67 -36.73
C TYR A 61 -7.28 -21.73 -35.25
N ALA A 62 -6.25 -21.72 -34.38
CA ALA A 62 -6.42 -21.81 -32.93
C ALA A 62 -7.16 -20.58 -32.35
N ASN A 63 -6.99 -19.41 -32.96
CA ASN A 63 -7.70 -18.18 -32.61
C ASN A 63 -8.13 -17.42 -33.86
N GLU A 64 -9.14 -16.55 -33.73
CA GLU A 64 -9.70 -15.77 -34.85
C GLU A 64 -8.69 -14.77 -35.45
N TRP A 65 -7.76 -14.24 -34.65
CA TRP A 65 -6.74 -13.32 -35.15
C TRP A 65 -5.65 -14.00 -35.99
N ASP A 66 -5.48 -15.31 -35.88
CA ASP A 66 -4.50 -16.08 -36.66
C ASP A 66 -4.99 -16.38 -38.09
N SER A 67 -6.31 -16.28 -38.33
CA SER A 67 -6.89 -16.41 -39.67
C SER A 67 -6.57 -15.15 -40.50
N PRO A 68 -6.10 -15.33 -41.76
CA PRO A 68 -5.94 -14.22 -42.70
C PRO A 68 -7.28 -13.76 -43.29
N TRP A 69 -8.39 -14.47 -43.02
CA TRP A 69 -9.72 -14.20 -43.53
C TRP A 69 -10.70 -13.80 -42.41
N LYS A 70 -11.56 -12.82 -42.69
CA LYS A 70 -12.67 -12.38 -41.84
C LYS A 70 -14.00 -12.69 -42.52
N LEU A 71 -14.96 -13.31 -41.82
CA LEU A 71 -16.31 -13.51 -42.34
C LEU A 71 -17.05 -12.16 -42.43
N VAL A 72 -17.60 -11.84 -43.60
CA VAL A 72 -18.32 -10.58 -43.86
C VAL A 72 -19.83 -10.80 -43.94
N SER A 73 -20.28 -11.93 -44.51
CA SER A 73 -21.71 -12.27 -44.58
C SER A 73 -21.93 -13.76 -44.86
N GLY A 74 -23.05 -14.32 -44.38
CA GLY A 74 -23.41 -15.72 -44.61
C GLY A 74 -24.89 -15.99 -44.34
N THR A 75 -25.47 -16.95 -45.06
CA THR A 75 -26.87 -17.40 -44.87
C THR A 75 -26.90 -18.79 -44.25
N THR A 76 -27.48 -18.93 -43.06
CA THR A 76 -27.66 -20.20 -42.34
C THR A 76 -28.60 -21.14 -43.12
N PRO A 77 -28.19 -22.39 -43.47
CA PRO A 77 -29.13 -23.40 -43.95
C PRO A 77 -29.86 -24.09 -42.78
N GLU A 78 -31.14 -24.38 -43.01
CA GLU A 78 -32.10 -25.07 -42.14
C GLU A 78 -31.70 -26.56 -41.90
N PRO A 79 -31.88 -27.12 -40.68
CA PRO A 79 -31.50 -28.50 -40.40
C PRO A 79 -32.58 -29.53 -40.81
N GLU A 80 -32.18 -30.62 -41.46
CA GLU A 80 -33.00 -31.81 -41.76
C GLU A 80 -32.94 -32.86 -40.62
N PRO A 81 -33.90 -33.81 -40.55
CA PRO A 81 -34.31 -34.50 -39.31
C PRO A 81 -33.45 -35.73 -38.92
N ASP A 82 -33.38 -35.98 -37.61
CA ASP A 82 -32.64 -37.06 -36.93
C ASP A 82 -33.46 -38.38 -36.88
N PRO A 83 -32.86 -39.60 -36.92
CA PRO A 83 -33.57 -40.87 -36.74
C PRO A 83 -33.65 -41.33 -35.27
N ASP A 84 -34.73 -42.06 -34.97
CA ASP A 84 -35.26 -42.54 -33.68
C ASP A 84 -34.35 -43.48 -32.84
N PRO A 85 -34.61 -43.65 -31.51
CA PRO A 85 -33.65 -44.08 -30.50
C PRO A 85 -33.72 -45.58 -30.11
N THR A 86 -32.70 -46.05 -29.40
CA THR A 86 -32.72 -47.30 -28.60
C THR A 86 -32.96 -47.01 -27.10
N PRO A 87 -33.67 -47.89 -26.37
CA PRO A 87 -34.31 -47.55 -25.10
C PRO A 87 -33.45 -47.75 -23.83
N ASP A 88 -33.90 -46.99 -22.83
CA ASP A 88 -33.42 -46.68 -21.48
C ASP A 88 -33.47 -47.86 -20.47
N PRO A 89 -32.77 -47.76 -19.32
CA PRO A 89 -33.48 -47.95 -18.06
C PRO A 89 -33.11 -47.00 -16.90
N THR A 90 -34.17 -46.32 -16.42
CA THR A 90 -34.65 -46.13 -15.03
C THR A 90 -33.98 -45.11 -14.06
N PRO A 91 -34.78 -44.51 -13.14
CA PRO A 91 -34.62 -43.13 -12.66
C PRO A 91 -34.27 -42.97 -11.17
N ASP A 92 -33.61 -41.84 -10.82
CA ASP A 92 -33.84 -41.04 -9.59
C ASP A 92 -32.87 -39.83 -9.52
N PRO A 93 -33.13 -38.77 -8.73
CA PRO A 93 -34.38 -38.07 -8.42
C PRO A 93 -34.36 -36.62 -8.95
N THR A 94 -35.52 -35.95 -8.85
CA THR A 94 -35.81 -34.56 -9.24
C THR A 94 -34.76 -33.50 -8.82
N PRO A 95 -34.40 -32.55 -9.71
CA PRO A 95 -33.69 -31.33 -9.32
C PRO A 95 -34.57 -30.42 -8.46
N ASP A 96 -33.94 -29.89 -7.39
CA ASP A 96 -34.40 -28.80 -6.53
C ASP A 96 -34.84 -27.56 -7.36
N PRO A 97 -35.73 -26.70 -6.82
CA PRO A 97 -36.19 -25.51 -7.52
C PRO A 97 -35.02 -24.55 -7.74
N THR A 98 -34.95 -24.03 -8.97
CA THR A 98 -34.12 -22.90 -9.38
C THR A 98 -34.17 -21.77 -8.34
N PRO A 99 -33.01 -21.19 -7.94
CA PRO A 99 -32.98 -20.01 -7.08
C PRO A 99 -33.77 -18.86 -7.71
N ASP A 100 -34.60 -18.21 -6.88
CA ASP A 100 -35.26 -16.95 -7.19
C ASP A 100 -34.23 -15.90 -7.65
N PRO A 101 -34.54 -15.00 -8.61
CA PRO A 101 -33.63 -13.95 -9.00
C PRO A 101 -33.27 -13.09 -7.78
N THR A 102 -31.97 -12.89 -7.59
CA THR A 102 -31.40 -11.93 -6.65
C THR A 102 -32.10 -10.58 -6.76
N PRO A 103 -32.53 -9.96 -5.65
CA PRO A 103 -33.06 -8.61 -5.67
C PRO A 103 -32.05 -7.64 -6.27
N ASP A 104 -32.54 -6.72 -7.11
CA ASP A 104 -31.81 -5.58 -7.66
C ASP A 104 -31.09 -4.82 -6.51
N PRO A 105 -29.82 -4.39 -6.66
CA PRO A 105 -29.10 -3.71 -5.60
C PRO A 105 -29.87 -2.44 -5.18
N THR A 106 -30.11 -2.32 -3.88
CA THR A 106 -30.64 -1.10 -3.30
C THR A 106 -29.56 -0.02 -3.41
N PRO A 107 -29.84 1.18 -3.96
CA PRO A 107 -28.85 2.25 -4.03
C PRO A 107 -28.31 2.57 -2.63
N GLY A 108 -26.98 2.58 -2.49
CA GLY A 108 -26.32 2.99 -1.25
C GLY A 108 -26.62 4.45 -0.89
N PRO A 109 -26.36 4.87 0.36
CA PRO A 109 -26.53 6.26 0.76
C PRO A 109 -25.64 7.18 -0.09
N VAL A 110 -26.25 8.17 -0.73
CA VAL A 110 -25.58 9.22 -1.51
C VAL A 110 -25.05 10.27 -0.55
N GLY A 111 -23.77 10.66 -0.66
CA GLY A 111 -23.22 11.74 0.15
C GLY A 111 -23.91 13.10 -0.10
N ASP A 112 -23.95 13.96 0.92
CA ASP A 112 -24.70 15.23 0.93
C ASP A 112 -24.43 16.15 -0.29
N ALA A 113 -23.24 16.07 -0.87
CA ALA A 113 -22.82 16.88 -2.02
C ALA A 113 -23.56 16.52 -3.33
N CYS A 114 -24.22 15.37 -3.40
CA CYS A 114 -24.95 14.89 -4.57
C CYS A 114 -26.46 14.74 -4.34
N ALA A 115 -26.96 15.17 -3.19
CA ALA A 115 -28.37 15.02 -2.83
C ALA A 115 -29.34 15.63 -3.84
N GLU A 116 -28.88 16.59 -4.66
CA GLU A 116 -29.68 17.26 -5.70
C GLU A 116 -29.73 16.52 -7.05
N PHE A 117 -28.92 15.49 -7.26
CA PHE A 117 -28.80 14.79 -8.55
C PHE A 117 -29.57 13.46 -8.57
N ASN A 118 -29.98 13.07 -9.76
CA ASN A 118 -30.66 11.79 -10.00
C ASN A 118 -29.69 10.61 -9.84
N VAL A 119 -30.05 9.61 -9.04
CA VAL A 119 -29.24 8.40 -8.82
C VAL A 119 -29.65 7.31 -9.81
N TYR A 120 -28.71 6.79 -10.59
CA TYR A 120 -28.94 5.64 -11.46
C TYR A 120 -29.51 4.45 -10.64
N PRO A 121 -30.55 3.73 -11.12
CA PRO A 121 -31.13 3.75 -12.48
C PRO A 121 -32.23 4.80 -12.73
N ASN A 122 -32.44 5.78 -11.84
CA ASN A 122 -33.47 6.80 -12.00
C ASN A 122 -33.03 7.92 -12.98
N TRP A 123 -33.18 7.67 -14.28
CA TRP A 123 -32.78 8.57 -15.37
C TRP A 123 -33.41 9.97 -15.31
N THR A 124 -32.61 11.00 -15.65
CA THR A 124 -33.07 12.39 -15.77
C THR A 124 -34.16 12.57 -16.83
N GLN A 125 -34.14 11.76 -17.89
CA GLN A 125 -35.13 11.76 -18.98
C GLN A 125 -35.87 10.42 -19.10
N GLY A 126 -36.17 9.79 -17.96
CA GLY A 126 -36.99 8.57 -17.87
C GLY A 126 -36.25 7.27 -18.23
N ASN A 127 -35.54 7.23 -19.36
CA ASN A 127 -34.72 6.06 -19.77
C ASN A 127 -33.35 6.43 -20.35
N HIS A 128 -32.95 7.70 -20.30
CA HIS A 128 -31.69 8.21 -20.83
C HIS A 128 -31.30 9.52 -20.14
N ALA A 129 -30.10 10.02 -20.47
CA ALA A 129 -29.63 11.35 -20.16
C ALA A 129 -29.26 12.10 -21.44
N THR A 130 -29.41 13.42 -21.45
CA THR A 130 -29.02 14.30 -22.56
C THR A 130 -27.81 15.16 -22.20
N GLY A 131 -27.12 15.69 -23.21
CA GLY A 131 -25.90 16.48 -23.00
C GLY A 131 -26.13 17.62 -22.00
N GLY A 132 -25.42 17.57 -20.87
CA GLY A 132 -25.56 18.51 -19.77
C GLY A 132 -26.15 17.91 -18.49
N ASP A 133 -26.92 16.83 -18.58
CA ASP A 133 -27.58 16.17 -17.45
C ASP A 133 -26.55 15.56 -16.50
N ILE A 134 -26.82 15.64 -15.19
CA ILE A 134 -25.95 15.09 -14.15
C ILE A 134 -26.68 13.94 -13.46
N MET A 135 -26.00 12.80 -13.36
CA MET A 135 -26.50 11.61 -12.68
C MET A 135 -25.44 11.01 -11.77
N VAL A 136 -25.88 10.50 -10.63
CA VAL A 136 -25.03 9.81 -9.67
C VAL A 136 -25.05 8.32 -9.98
N ASN A 137 -23.87 7.73 -10.05
CA ASN A 137 -23.69 6.28 -10.03
C ASN A 137 -22.54 5.96 -9.07
N GLU A 138 -22.73 4.99 -8.18
CA GLU A 138 -21.73 4.55 -7.19
C GLU A 138 -21.03 5.73 -6.47
N ASN A 139 -21.83 6.71 -6.02
CA ASN A 139 -21.38 7.85 -5.22
C ASN A 139 -20.45 8.85 -5.97
N VAL A 140 -20.48 8.83 -7.31
CA VAL A 140 -19.88 9.84 -8.18
C VAL A 140 -20.96 10.43 -9.08
N ALA A 141 -21.01 11.76 -9.17
CA ALA A 141 -21.84 12.46 -10.14
C ALA A 141 -21.10 12.55 -11.49
N TYR A 142 -21.77 12.13 -12.54
CA TYR A 142 -21.31 12.17 -13.92
C TYR A 142 -22.20 13.10 -14.73
N LYS A 143 -21.60 13.91 -15.58
CA LYS A 143 -22.28 14.78 -16.54
C LYS A 143 -22.30 14.12 -17.90
N ALA A 144 -23.48 13.95 -18.50
CA ALA A 144 -23.61 13.46 -19.86
C ALA A 144 -23.00 14.47 -20.85
N ASN A 145 -22.07 14.02 -21.69
CA ASN A 145 -21.44 14.83 -22.74
C ASN A 145 -22.40 15.04 -23.92
N TRP A 146 -23.21 14.03 -24.23
CA TRP A 146 -24.26 14.02 -25.26
C TRP A 146 -25.35 13.00 -24.88
N TRP A 147 -26.31 12.74 -25.76
CA TRP A 147 -27.36 11.74 -25.51
C TRP A 147 -26.77 10.37 -25.18
N THR A 148 -27.19 9.76 -24.08
CA THR A 148 -26.72 8.44 -23.67
C THR A 148 -27.78 7.68 -22.85
N SER A 149 -27.75 6.35 -23.00
CA SER A 149 -28.51 5.40 -22.19
C SER A 149 -27.60 4.37 -21.51
N SER A 150 -26.27 4.58 -21.57
CA SER A 150 -25.29 3.74 -20.88
C SER A 150 -25.11 4.19 -19.43
N ILE A 151 -24.78 3.26 -18.54
CA ILE A 151 -24.63 3.50 -17.10
C ILE A 151 -23.73 4.74 -16.85
N PRO A 152 -24.11 5.69 -15.97
CA PRO A 152 -23.27 6.86 -15.73
C PRO A 152 -21.83 6.50 -15.35
N GLY A 153 -20.88 7.04 -16.12
CA GLY A 153 -19.44 6.77 -15.98
C GLY A 153 -18.92 5.56 -16.77
N SER A 154 -19.77 4.77 -17.43
CA SER A 154 -19.34 3.52 -18.07
C SER A 154 -18.60 3.68 -19.41
N ASP A 155 -18.69 4.85 -20.04
CA ASP A 155 -18.04 5.13 -21.33
C ASP A 155 -17.86 6.65 -21.56
N SER A 156 -17.29 6.99 -22.72
CA SER A 156 -17.00 8.39 -23.12
C SER A 156 -18.21 9.32 -23.26
N SER A 157 -19.44 8.80 -23.25
CA SER A 157 -20.65 9.64 -23.25
C SER A 157 -20.88 10.35 -21.92
N TRP A 158 -20.11 10.00 -20.88
CA TRP A 158 -20.08 10.63 -19.57
C TRP A 158 -18.75 11.32 -19.30
N GLY A 159 -18.80 12.47 -18.63
CA GLY A 159 -17.65 13.12 -18.02
C GLY A 159 -17.82 13.19 -16.51
N HIS A 160 -16.75 13.01 -15.75
CA HIS A 160 -16.77 13.21 -14.29
C HIS A 160 -17.26 14.62 -13.94
N HIS A 161 -18.20 14.74 -12.99
CA HIS A 161 -18.70 16.01 -12.48
C HIS A 161 -18.16 16.32 -11.09
N LEU A 162 -18.47 15.47 -10.10
CA LEU A 162 -17.94 15.57 -8.73
C LEU A 162 -18.08 14.24 -7.99
N ASP A 163 -17.24 14.04 -6.97
CA ASP A 163 -17.41 12.93 -6.03
C ASP A 163 -18.43 13.36 -4.95
N CYS A 164 -19.41 12.50 -4.66
CA CYS A 164 -20.49 12.80 -3.72
C CYS A 164 -20.03 12.85 -2.25
N ASP A 165 -18.78 12.45 -1.98
CA ASP A 165 -18.13 12.44 -0.67
C ASP A 165 -17.60 13.80 -0.20
N ASN A 166 -17.75 14.88 -0.98
CA ASN A 166 -17.29 16.22 -0.58
C ASN A 166 -18.23 16.84 0.48
N ASN A 167 -18.23 16.28 1.69
CA ASN A 167 -18.91 16.88 2.82
C ASN A 167 -18.14 18.12 3.29
N SER A 168 -18.51 19.29 2.76
CA SER A 168 -18.06 20.60 3.27
C SER A 168 -18.89 21.04 4.50
N SER A 169 -19.71 20.15 5.06
CA SER A 169 -20.67 20.44 6.12
C SER A 169 -20.32 19.65 7.39
N GLY A 170 -19.39 20.17 8.19
CA GLY A 170 -19.38 20.04 9.66
C GLY A 170 -19.40 18.62 10.28
N GLY A 171 -18.34 17.83 10.07
CA GLY A 171 -18.00 16.64 10.88
C GLY A 171 -16.51 16.32 10.75
N THR A 172 -15.80 16.14 11.87
CA THR A 172 -14.32 16.23 11.98
C THR A 172 -13.55 14.92 11.77
N THR A 173 -13.80 14.17 10.70
CA THR A 173 -13.17 12.84 10.45
C THR A 173 -13.03 12.56 8.95
N ALA A 174 -12.02 13.14 8.32
CA ALA A 174 -11.66 12.77 6.95
C ALA A 174 -10.70 11.57 6.96
N LEU A 175 -11.00 10.53 6.18
CA LEU A 175 -10.03 9.48 5.84
C LEU A 175 -8.76 10.15 5.30
N GLN A 176 -7.59 9.68 5.70
CA GLN A 176 -6.32 10.11 5.13
C GLN A 176 -5.85 9.05 4.13
N LEU A 177 -5.62 9.47 2.88
CA LEU A 177 -5.09 8.68 1.78
C LEU A 177 -3.99 9.51 1.10
N PRO A 178 -2.87 9.71 1.78
CA PRO A 178 -1.98 8.57 2.05
C PRO A 178 -2.12 7.99 3.47
N ASN A 179 -1.74 6.72 3.62
CA ASN A 179 -1.61 6.06 4.93
C ASN A 179 -0.77 6.94 5.88
N PRO A 180 -0.97 6.81 7.22
CA PRO A 180 -0.14 7.49 8.21
C PRO A 180 1.37 7.32 7.93
N MET A 181 2.12 8.40 8.16
CA MET A 181 3.58 8.43 7.94
C MET A 181 4.32 7.37 8.76
N ASP A 182 3.84 7.15 9.99
CA ASP A 182 4.32 6.13 10.92
C ASP A 182 3.15 5.24 11.39
N PRO A 183 3.41 3.94 11.65
CA PRO A 183 2.38 3.02 12.14
C PRO A 183 1.95 3.35 13.57
N VAL A 184 0.75 2.89 13.95
CA VAL A 184 0.32 2.94 15.35
C VAL A 184 1.23 2.04 16.18
N ARG A 185 1.74 2.57 17.29
CA ARG A 185 2.54 1.81 18.26
C ARG A 185 1.68 0.73 18.90
N LEU A 186 2.16 -0.51 18.84
CA LEU A 186 1.45 -1.72 19.34
C LEU A 186 1.86 -2.12 20.75
N GLU A 187 2.49 -1.20 21.47
CA GLU A 187 2.90 -1.38 22.85
C GLU A 187 1.72 -1.12 23.78
N VAL A 188 1.35 -2.14 24.56
CA VAL A 188 0.29 -2.07 25.57
C VAL A 188 0.87 -2.56 26.88
N SER A 189 0.72 -1.76 27.95
CA SER A 189 1.27 -2.11 29.26
C SER A 189 0.74 -3.46 29.74
N GLY A 190 1.65 -4.33 30.22
CA GLY A 190 1.34 -5.71 30.64
C GLY A 190 1.32 -6.74 29.51
N TRP A 191 1.45 -6.33 28.25
CA TRP A 191 1.50 -7.23 27.08
C TRP A 191 2.93 -7.37 26.54
N PRO A 192 3.30 -8.55 26.01
CA PRO A 192 4.64 -8.77 25.48
C PRO A 192 4.90 -8.01 24.18
N SER A 193 6.17 -7.95 23.76
CA SER A 193 6.58 -7.34 22.49
C SER A 193 6.38 -8.23 21.26
N ASN A 194 5.80 -9.41 21.45
CA ASN A 194 5.39 -10.30 20.37
C ASN A 194 3.86 -10.34 20.30
N PHE A 195 3.33 -10.56 19.09
CA PHE A 195 1.90 -10.70 18.87
C PHE A 195 1.35 -11.86 19.70
N VAL A 196 0.26 -11.63 20.42
CA VAL A 196 -0.34 -12.66 21.29
C VAL A 196 -1.50 -13.34 20.57
N VAL A 197 -1.51 -14.67 20.61
CA VAL A 197 -2.67 -15.45 20.21
C VAL A 197 -3.04 -16.38 21.35
N ALA A 198 -4.30 -16.32 21.79
CA ALA A 198 -4.75 -17.04 22.96
C ALA A 198 -6.14 -17.66 22.77
N SER A 199 -6.32 -18.83 23.37
CA SER A 199 -7.61 -19.44 23.66
C SER A 199 -8.00 -19.20 25.14
N PRO A 200 -9.24 -19.49 25.56
CA PRO A 200 -9.63 -19.32 26.96
C PRO A 200 -8.78 -20.11 27.97
N ALA A 201 -8.23 -21.27 27.59
CA ALA A 201 -7.33 -22.06 28.43
C ALA A 201 -5.84 -21.67 28.34
N SER A 202 -5.47 -20.67 27.55
CA SER A 202 -4.07 -20.26 27.36
C SER A 202 -3.54 -19.54 28.61
N LEU A 203 -2.55 -20.13 29.27
CA LEU A 203 -1.98 -19.61 30.52
C LEU A 203 -0.86 -18.58 30.32
N ASP A 204 -0.27 -18.52 29.12
CA ASP A 204 0.86 -17.63 28.81
C ASP A 204 0.40 -16.24 28.31
N ALA A 205 -0.90 -16.06 28.09
CA ALA A 205 -1.47 -14.78 27.69
C ALA A 205 -1.65 -13.86 28.90
N PRO A 206 -1.44 -12.54 28.76
CA PRO A 206 -1.79 -11.58 29.81
C PRO A 206 -3.23 -11.74 30.29
N SER A 207 -3.45 -11.60 31.59
CA SER A 207 -4.78 -11.75 32.20
C SER A 207 -5.74 -10.70 31.64
N THR A 208 -6.91 -11.13 31.19
CA THR A 208 -7.97 -10.26 30.69
C THR A 208 -9.30 -10.53 31.38
N LEU A 209 -10.08 -9.48 31.59
CA LEU A 209 -11.43 -9.55 32.15
C LEU A 209 -12.41 -8.78 31.27
N THR A 210 -13.45 -9.47 30.79
CA THR A 210 -14.54 -8.82 30.06
C THR A 210 -15.66 -8.41 31.01
N ILE A 211 -16.04 -7.14 30.97
CA ILE A 211 -17.15 -6.58 31.76
C ILE A 211 -18.30 -6.27 30.80
N GLY A 212 -19.49 -6.80 31.10
CA GLY A 212 -20.72 -6.39 30.42
C GLY A 212 -21.23 -5.07 30.98
N ALA A 213 -21.03 -3.98 30.24
CA ALA A 213 -21.67 -2.70 30.57
C ALA A 213 -23.16 -2.74 30.18
N VAL A 214 -23.94 -1.81 30.70
CA VAL A 214 -25.38 -1.73 30.39
C VAL A 214 -25.60 -1.57 28.88
N ASN A 215 -26.64 -2.23 28.35
CA ASN A 215 -27.00 -2.14 26.94
C ASN A 215 -27.98 -0.99 26.66
N SER A 216 -28.09 -0.61 25.40
CA SER A 216 -28.85 0.52 24.85
C SER A 216 -30.29 0.59 25.39
N GLN A 217 -31.00 -0.55 25.45
CA GLN A 217 -32.38 -0.65 25.93
C GLN A 217 -32.57 -0.26 27.41
N ASP A 218 -31.50 -0.32 28.20
CA ASP A 218 -31.55 -0.16 29.66
C ASP A 218 -30.96 1.18 30.14
N LEU A 219 -30.39 1.99 29.24
CA LEU A 219 -29.76 3.28 29.55
C LEU A 219 -30.71 4.29 30.21
N ALA A 220 -32.01 4.22 29.91
CA ALA A 220 -33.02 5.10 30.51
C ALA A 220 -33.35 4.76 31.98
N SER A 221 -32.98 3.56 32.45
CA SER A 221 -33.28 3.13 33.82
C SER A 221 -32.16 3.53 34.78
N ILE A 222 -32.41 4.56 35.61
CA ILE A 222 -31.46 4.99 36.64
C ILE A 222 -31.03 3.86 37.58
N THR A 223 -31.94 2.96 37.93
CA THR A 223 -31.65 1.82 38.81
C THR A 223 -30.67 0.86 38.14
N LYS A 224 -30.98 0.40 36.91
CA LYS A 224 -30.07 -0.50 36.18
C LYS A 224 -28.73 0.15 35.88
N LEU A 225 -28.73 1.45 35.58
CA LEU A 225 -27.51 2.21 35.35
C LEU A 225 -26.65 2.31 36.63
N THR A 226 -27.27 2.55 37.78
CA THR A 226 -26.59 2.57 39.08
C THR A 226 -26.02 1.20 39.42
N ASP A 227 -26.81 0.14 39.25
CA ASP A 227 -26.37 -1.23 39.50
C ASP A 227 -25.19 -1.63 38.59
N ALA A 228 -25.21 -1.21 37.32
CA ALA A 228 -24.11 -1.41 36.38
C ALA A 228 -22.84 -0.67 36.81
N PHE A 229 -22.94 0.58 37.29
CA PHE A 229 -21.78 1.31 37.83
C PHE A 229 -21.26 0.70 39.12
N VAL A 230 -22.13 0.19 40.01
CA VAL A 230 -21.69 -0.56 41.21
C VAL A 230 -20.88 -1.79 40.81
N ALA A 231 -21.37 -2.57 39.84
CA ALA A 231 -20.66 -3.74 39.33
C ALA A 231 -19.30 -3.35 38.72
N LEU A 232 -19.25 -2.27 37.93
CA LEU A 232 -18.00 -1.75 37.36
C LEU A 232 -16.99 -1.36 38.45
N ILE A 233 -17.42 -0.62 39.47
CA ILE A 233 -16.56 -0.17 40.57
C ILE A 233 -15.96 -1.37 41.31
N GLN A 234 -16.79 -2.37 41.65
CA GLN A 234 -16.34 -3.58 42.34
C GLN A 234 -15.32 -4.37 41.51
N VAL A 235 -15.54 -4.45 40.20
CA VAL A 235 -14.59 -5.12 39.30
C VAL A 235 -13.28 -4.33 39.19
N ALA A 236 -13.35 -3.01 38.98
CA ALA A 236 -12.16 -2.18 38.82
C ALA A 236 -11.29 -2.19 40.10
N ASP A 237 -11.90 -2.12 41.28
CA ASP A 237 -11.19 -2.16 42.57
C ASP A 237 -10.40 -3.48 42.78
N LEU A 238 -10.82 -4.57 42.13
CA LEU A 238 -10.19 -5.88 42.22
C LEU A 238 -9.31 -6.24 41.01
N ALA A 239 -9.29 -5.44 39.95
CA ALA A 239 -8.66 -5.80 38.69
C ALA A 239 -7.11 -5.87 38.77
N GLY A 240 -6.50 -5.06 39.63
CA GLY A 240 -5.04 -4.97 39.73
C GLY A 240 -4.41 -4.53 38.39
N SER A 241 -3.60 -5.40 37.78
CA SER A 241 -3.01 -5.20 36.46
C SER A 241 -3.70 -5.97 35.33
N THR A 242 -4.86 -6.59 35.60
CA THR A 242 -5.63 -7.35 34.61
C THR A 242 -6.20 -6.40 33.57
N SER A 243 -6.02 -6.68 32.27
CA SER A 243 -6.60 -5.86 31.22
C SER A 243 -8.14 -5.99 31.19
N ILE A 244 -8.85 -4.88 31.05
CA ILE A 244 -10.32 -4.85 31.08
C ILE A 244 -10.88 -4.61 29.67
N ILE A 245 -11.81 -5.46 29.24
CA ILE A 245 -12.53 -5.32 27.98
C ILE A 245 -13.98 -4.93 28.30
N ILE A 246 -14.39 -3.74 27.87
CA ILE A 246 -15.74 -3.22 28.13
C ILE A 246 -16.64 -3.59 26.96
N ASN A 247 -17.61 -4.48 27.22
CA ASN A 247 -18.53 -4.99 26.22
C ASN A 247 -19.94 -4.42 26.39
N SER A 248 -20.49 -3.81 25.34
CA SER A 248 -21.86 -3.27 25.29
C SER A 248 -22.28 -3.00 23.84
N ASP A 249 -23.58 -3.10 23.55
CA ASP A 249 -24.16 -2.71 22.24
C ASP A 249 -24.28 -1.19 22.05
N VAL A 250 -23.99 -0.40 23.09
CA VAL A 250 -24.27 1.04 23.10
C VAL A 250 -23.40 1.79 22.10
N LEU A 251 -22.11 1.46 21.97
CA LEU A 251 -21.24 2.12 20.99
C LEU A 251 -21.68 1.76 19.56
N ASP A 252 -21.95 0.47 19.30
CA ASP A 252 -22.45 0.03 17.99
C ASP A 252 -23.77 0.75 17.62
N THR A 253 -24.70 0.90 18.59
CA THR A 253 -25.96 1.62 18.41
C THR A 253 -25.75 3.12 18.20
N ALA A 254 -24.78 3.72 18.88
CA ALA A 254 -24.46 5.14 18.79
C ALA A 254 -23.70 5.51 17.50
N THR A 255 -23.10 4.55 16.80
CA THR A 255 -22.28 4.80 15.60
C THR A 255 -22.99 5.63 14.54
N ALA A 256 -24.30 5.43 14.35
CA ALA A 256 -25.04 6.10 13.29
C ALA A 256 -25.29 7.60 13.54
N ASP A 257 -25.46 8.02 14.80
CA ASP A 257 -25.92 9.38 15.13
C ASP A 257 -25.25 9.99 16.37
N LYS A 258 -24.13 9.40 16.80
CA LYS A 258 -23.35 9.80 17.98
C LYS A 258 -24.18 9.68 19.28
N GLY A 259 -25.14 8.77 19.30
CA GLY A 259 -25.99 8.47 20.46
C GLY A 259 -27.16 9.43 20.62
N ALA A 260 -27.48 10.27 19.62
CA ALA A 260 -28.57 11.23 19.70
C ALA A 260 -29.93 10.54 19.92
N ALA A 261 -30.19 9.41 19.26
CA ALA A 261 -31.42 8.63 19.39
C ALA A 261 -31.56 7.94 20.75
N LEU A 262 -30.46 7.73 21.47
CA LEU A 262 -30.47 7.14 22.81
C LEU A 262 -30.92 8.15 23.88
N GLY A 263 -30.93 9.44 23.56
CA GLY A 263 -31.45 10.50 24.42
C GLY A 263 -30.62 10.75 25.68
N THR A 264 -31.27 11.26 26.72
CA THR A 264 -30.64 11.61 28.00
C THR A 264 -30.32 10.36 28.81
N VAL A 265 -29.10 10.27 29.34
CA VAL A 265 -28.66 9.21 30.25
C VAL A 265 -28.27 9.85 31.57
N ALA A 266 -28.89 9.48 32.68
CA ALA A 266 -28.69 10.13 33.99
C ALA A 266 -27.37 9.69 34.68
N VAL A 267 -26.24 9.90 33.99
CA VAL A 267 -24.90 9.43 34.34
C VAL A 267 -24.45 9.96 35.69
N LYS A 268 -24.54 11.28 35.91
CA LYS A 268 -24.03 11.91 37.13
C LYS A 268 -24.74 11.40 38.36
N GLN A 269 -26.06 11.28 38.28
CA GLN A 269 -26.87 10.77 39.38
C GLN A 269 -26.55 9.30 39.67
N ALA A 270 -26.51 8.45 38.65
CA ALA A 270 -26.26 7.03 38.81
C ALA A 270 -24.85 6.74 39.33
N LEU A 271 -23.83 7.39 38.77
CA LEU A 271 -22.44 7.18 39.20
C LEU A 271 -22.21 7.69 40.62
N THR A 272 -22.77 8.84 41.00
CA THR A 272 -22.67 9.34 42.38
C THR A 272 -23.31 8.35 43.37
N ALA A 273 -24.51 7.84 43.05
CA ALA A 273 -25.17 6.84 43.88
C ALA A 273 -24.37 5.53 43.98
N ALA A 274 -23.73 5.11 42.88
CA ALA A 274 -22.88 3.92 42.87
C ALA A 274 -21.62 4.11 43.74
N VAL A 275 -20.92 5.24 43.60
CA VAL A 275 -19.75 5.60 44.44
C VAL A 275 -20.12 5.65 45.91
N ASP A 276 -21.31 6.19 46.23
CA ASP A 276 -21.82 6.22 47.61
C ASP A 276 -22.13 4.82 48.14
N ALA A 277 -22.71 3.96 47.33
CA ALA A 277 -23.04 2.58 47.69
C ALA A 277 -21.78 1.70 47.90
N THR A 278 -20.69 1.98 47.17
CA THR A 278 -19.45 1.21 47.25
C THR A 278 -18.40 1.80 48.21
N GLY A 279 -18.58 3.04 48.67
CA GLY A 279 -17.66 3.69 49.60
C GLY A 279 -16.34 4.15 48.97
N THR A 280 -16.33 4.46 47.67
CA THR A 280 -15.12 4.80 46.88
C THR A 280 -14.91 6.31 46.67
N GLN A 281 -15.54 7.15 47.50
CA GLN A 281 -15.50 8.63 47.39
C GLN A 281 -14.09 9.23 47.48
N SER A 282 -13.14 8.53 48.11
CA SER A 282 -11.75 9.00 48.22
C SER A 282 -10.91 8.71 46.97
N GLN A 283 -11.38 7.84 46.07
CA GLN A 283 -10.66 7.43 44.86
C GLN A 283 -11.25 8.08 43.61
N ILE A 284 -12.58 8.17 43.51
CA ILE A 284 -13.26 8.79 42.36
C ILE A 284 -13.65 10.23 42.72
N ASP A 285 -13.01 11.20 42.07
CA ASP A 285 -13.24 12.63 42.31
C ASP A 285 -14.65 13.06 41.88
N ILE A 286 -15.43 13.59 42.83
CA ILE A 286 -16.77 14.12 42.58
C ILE A 286 -16.78 15.27 41.56
N ASN A 287 -15.71 16.05 41.47
CA ASN A 287 -15.60 17.10 40.45
C ASN A 287 -15.44 16.50 39.05
N ALA A 288 -14.73 15.38 38.93
CA ALA A 288 -14.63 14.64 37.68
C ALA A 288 -15.98 14.06 37.27
N ILE A 289 -16.77 13.55 38.22
CA ILE A 289 -18.17 13.12 37.96
C ILE A 289 -19.00 14.31 37.47
N ASN A 290 -18.93 15.46 38.14
CA ASN A 290 -19.70 16.65 37.79
C ASN A 290 -19.33 17.23 36.41
N ALA A 291 -18.11 16.99 35.93
CA ALA A 291 -17.66 17.40 34.61
C ALA A 291 -18.23 16.54 33.46
N LEU A 292 -18.81 15.36 33.77
CA LEU A 292 -19.47 14.51 32.79
C LEU A 292 -20.79 15.10 32.29
N THR A 293 -21.20 14.68 31.10
CA THR A 293 -22.50 14.97 30.49
C THR A 293 -23.54 13.90 30.86
N ASP A 294 -24.82 14.26 30.87
CA ASP A 294 -25.92 13.30 31.09
C ASP A 294 -26.44 12.78 29.74
N ASP A 295 -25.55 12.11 29.02
CA ASP A 295 -25.78 11.49 27.72
C ASP A 295 -24.86 10.27 27.56
N VAL A 296 -24.92 9.63 26.38
CA VAL A 296 -24.14 8.42 26.09
C VAL A 296 -22.62 8.71 26.07
N LYS A 297 -22.21 9.91 25.67
CA LYS A 297 -20.80 10.33 25.76
C LYS A 297 -20.33 10.32 27.21
N GLY A 298 -21.08 10.99 28.09
CA GLY A 298 -20.78 11.03 29.52
C GLY A 298 -20.82 9.65 30.16
N TRP A 299 -21.70 8.77 29.70
CA TRP A 299 -21.78 7.38 30.14
C TRP A 299 -20.51 6.59 29.80
N ALA A 300 -20.00 6.72 28.58
CA ALA A 300 -18.76 6.07 28.18
C ALA A 300 -17.56 6.66 28.92
N GLN A 301 -17.50 8.00 29.04
CA GLN A 301 -16.46 8.70 29.80
C GLN A 301 -16.46 8.34 31.30
N ALA A 302 -17.63 8.04 31.88
CA ALA A 302 -17.75 7.56 33.26
C ALA A 302 -17.02 6.23 33.48
N HIS A 303 -17.08 5.30 32.52
CA HIS A 303 -16.37 4.02 32.66
C HIS A 303 -14.86 4.21 32.64
N ASN A 304 -14.38 5.01 31.69
CA ASN A 304 -12.99 5.42 31.60
C ASN A 304 -12.49 6.04 32.92
N LEU A 305 -13.28 6.96 33.50
CA LEU A 305 -12.99 7.59 34.79
C LEU A 305 -12.89 6.56 35.93
N VAL A 306 -13.88 5.67 36.05
CA VAL A 306 -13.93 4.67 37.13
C VAL A 306 -12.74 3.71 37.05
N ILE A 307 -12.45 3.18 35.86
CA ILE A 307 -11.34 2.23 35.68
C ILE A 307 -10.00 2.91 35.93
N SER A 308 -9.78 4.11 35.38
CA SER A 308 -8.51 4.84 35.56
C SER A 308 -8.27 5.23 37.02
N ALA A 309 -9.32 5.53 37.78
CA ALA A 309 -9.23 5.91 39.18
C ALA A 309 -8.96 4.70 40.11
N LEU A 310 -9.57 3.55 39.83
CA LEU A 310 -9.52 2.38 40.72
C LEU A 310 -8.46 1.34 40.31
N ALA A 311 -8.15 1.25 39.01
CA ALA A 311 -7.23 0.28 38.45
C ALA A 311 -6.16 0.94 37.55
N PRO A 312 -5.34 1.88 38.06
CA PRO A 312 -4.37 2.63 37.24
C PRO A 312 -3.24 1.77 36.64
N GLN A 313 -3.14 0.49 37.00
CA GLN A 313 -2.19 -0.47 36.42
C GLN A 313 -2.86 -1.41 35.40
N ALA A 314 -4.19 -1.44 35.34
CA ALA A 314 -4.93 -2.16 34.31
C ALA A 314 -4.92 -1.34 33.02
N THR A 315 -4.76 -2.02 31.90
CA THR A 315 -5.10 -1.44 30.60
C THR A 315 -6.54 -1.74 30.26
N PHE A 316 -7.24 -0.87 29.54
CA PHE A 316 -8.63 -1.13 29.20
C PHE A 316 -9.04 -0.63 27.82
N GLY A 317 -10.10 -1.23 27.28
CA GLY A 317 -10.59 -0.93 25.93
C GLY A 317 -12.06 -1.21 25.71
N TRP A 318 -12.63 -0.53 24.73
CA TRP A 318 -14.04 -0.67 24.35
C TRP A 318 -14.22 -1.60 23.16
N THR A 319 -15.28 -2.42 23.19
CA THR A 319 -15.65 -3.26 22.05
C THR A 319 -16.39 -2.47 20.97
N LEU A 320 -16.05 -2.76 19.72
CA LEU A 320 -16.85 -2.48 18.52
C LEU A 320 -17.07 -3.78 17.74
N SER A 321 -18.19 -3.88 17.05
CA SER A 321 -18.50 -5.07 16.25
C SER A 321 -17.97 -4.94 14.82
N ILE A 322 -17.33 -5.99 14.30
CA ILE A 322 -17.15 -6.17 12.85
C ILE A 322 -18.52 -6.55 12.29
N GLY A 323 -19.25 -5.53 11.82
CA GLY A 323 -20.63 -5.65 11.34
C GLY A 323 -20.77 -6.22 9.93
N ASP A 324 -22.00 -6.17 9.43
CA ASP A 324 -22.39 -6.83 8.17
C ASP A 324 -21.74 -6.22 6.92
N PHE A 325 -21.21 -5.00 7.00
CA PHE A 325 -20.47 -4.37 5.90
C PHE A 325 -19.32 -5.27 5.41
N ALA A 326 -18.73 -6.09 6.30
CA ALA A 326 -17.63 -6.97 5.97
C ALA A 326 -18.01 -8.08 4.97
N TYR A 327 -19.29 -8.40 4.81
CA TYR A 327 -19.77 -9.39 3.83
C TYR A 327 -19.92 -8.82 2.42
N ASN A 328 -19.99 -7.49 2.29
CA ASN A 328 -20.11 -6.81 1.01
C ASN A 328 -18.76 -6.71 0.31
N THR A 329 -18.78 -6.62 -1.02
CA THR A 329 -17.61 -6.29 -1.82
C THR A 329 -17.32 -4.80 -1.72
N HIS A 330 -16.05 -4.45 -1.52
CA HIS A 330 -15.57 -3.07 -1.51
C HIS A 330 -14.48 -2.89 -2.55
N SER A 331 -14.52 -1.78 -3.26
CA SER A 331 -13.55 -1.45 -4.32
C SER A 331 -12.14 -1.24 -3.76
N GLY A 332 -12.01 -0.60 -2.60
CA GLY A 332 -10.76 -0.31 -1.92
C GLY A 332 -10.97 0.45 -0.59
N LYS A 333 -9.97 1.20 -0.15
CA LYS A 333 -9.96 1.81 1.19
C LYS A 333 -11.12 2.78 1.40
N ARG A 334 -11.42 3.61 0.41
CA ARG A 334 -12.52 4.59 0.46
C ARG A 334 -13.88 3.92 0.66
N ALA A 335 -14.16 2.86 -0.09
CA ALA A 335 -15.43 2.14 0.02
C ALA A 335 -15.64 1.56 1.42
N VAL A 336 -14.61 0.96 2.02
CA VAL A 336 -14.66 0.48 3.41
C VAL A 336 -14.88 1.64 4.40
N TRP A 337 -14.21 2.78 4.19
CA TRP A 337 -14.38 3.95 5.03
C TRP A 337 -15.81 4.47 5.02
N ASN A 338 -16.37 4.65 3.82
CA ASN A 338 -17.73 5.14 3.62
C ASN A 338 -18.77 4.16 4.18
N ALA A 339 -18.50 2.85 4.08
CA ALA A 339 -19.41 1.81 4.55
C ALA A 339 -19.43 1.67 6.09
N ALA A 340 -18.29 1.87 6.78
CA ALA A 340 -18.20 1.59 8.22
C ALA A 340 -17.18 2.45 8.99
N SER A 341 -15.95 2.61 8.49
CA SER A 341 -14.86 3.17 9.30
C SER A 341 -15.08 4.64 9.67
N GLY A 342 -15.66 5.43 8.76
CA GLY A 342 -15.92 6.85 8.97
C GLY A 342 -16.82 7.08 10.19
N ALA A 343 -18.00 6.44 10.20
CA ALA A 343 -18.97 6.57 11.29
C ALA A 343 -18.41 6.09 12.64
N SER A 344 -17.67 4.98 12.65
CA SER A 344 -17.05 4.46 13.89
C SER A 344 -15.96 5.40 14.41
N SER A 345 -15.11 5.91 13.51
CA SER A 345 -14.06 6.88 13.83
C SER A 345 -14.65 8.18 14.37
N ASP A 346 -15.71 8.68 13.74
CA ASP A 346 -16.50 9.84 14.15
C ASP A 346 -17.04 9.72 15.57
N LEU A 347 -17.65 8.58 15.88
CA LEU A 347 -18.18 8.29 17.19
C LEU A 347 -17.08 8.35 18.25
N LEU A 348 -16.01 7.57 18.05
CA LEU A 348 -14.93 7.47 19.02
C LEU A 348 -14.21 8.80 19.24
N ALA A 349 -14.00 9.59 18.18
CA ALA A 349 -13.44 10.93 18.27
C ALA A 349 -14.38 11.88 19.04
N SER A 350 -15.68 11.85 18.74
CA SER A 350 -16.69 12.71 19.39
C SER A 350 -16.82 12.41 20.89
N PHE A 351 -16.68 11.15 21.28
CA PHE A 351 -16.76 10.72 22.67
C PHE A 351 -15.45 10.95 23.44
N GLU A 352 -14.35 11.23 22.73
CA GLU A 352 -13.02 11.51 23.30
C GLU A 352 -12.47 10.37 24.19
N LEU A 353 -12.88 9.12 23.93
CA LEU A 353 -12.48 7.96 24.74
C LEU A 353 -10.98 7.63 24.65
N TYR A 354 -10.34 8.04 23.57
CA TYR A 354 -8.93 7.76 23.24
C TYR A 354 -8.08 9.03 23.10
N LYS A 355 -8.57 10.17 23.60
CA LYS A 355 -7.87 11.45 23.46
C LYS A 355 -6.49 11.38 24.13
N ALA A 356 -5.42 11.60 23.36
CA ALA A 356 -4.04 11.35 23.79
C ALA A 356 -3.66 12.08 25.10
N ASP A 357 -4.12 13.31 25.30
CA ASP A 357 -3.83 14.12 26.49
C ASP A 357 -4.76 13.84 27.69
N SER A 358 -5.72 12.93 27.55
CA SER A 358 -6.63 12.55 28.62
C SER A 358 -5.97 11.55 29.56
N LEU A 359 -5.98 11.85 30.86
CA LEU A 359 -5.52 10.93 31.91
C LEU A 359 -6.39 9.68 32.03
N ASN A 360 -7.63 9.74 31.52
CA ASN A 360 -8.59 8.64 31.58
C ASN A 360 -8.83 8.01 30.20
N LYS A 361 -7.88 8.10 29.27
CA LYS A 361 -8.05 7.48 27.95
C LYS A 361 -8.03 5.96 28.06
N ALA A 362 -8.78 5.29 27.19
CA ALA A 362 -8.61 3.85 26.98
C ALA A 362 -7.27 3.57 26.25
N ASP A 363 -6.73 2.37 26.46
CA ASP A 363 -5.40 1.96 25.99
C ASP A 363 -5.44 1.21 24.66
N PHE A 364 -6.54 0.48 24.42
CA PHE A 364 -6.78 -0.25 23.18
C PHE A 364 -8.24 -0.17 22.77
N VAL A 365 -8.54 -0.40 21.49
CA VAL A 365 -9.91 -0.68 21.03
C VAL A 365 -10.02 -2.18 20.77
N ALA A 366 -11.13 -2.79 21.20
CA ALA A 366 -11.40 -4.20 20.98
C ALA A 366 -12.38 -4.36 19.80
N PHE A 367 -12.10 -5.26 18.86
CA PHE A 367 -13.06 -5.64 17.84
C PHE A 367 -13.53 -7.08 18.04
N THR A 368 -14.84 -7.28 17.90
CA THR A 368 -15.47 -8.61 18.00
C THR A 368 -16.07 -9.02 16.65
N LYS A 369 -16.25 -10.33 16.45
CA LYS A 369 -17.01 -10.87 15.32
C LYS A 369 -18.05 -11.84 15.87
N SER A 370 -19.32 -11.64 15.50
CA SER A 370 -20.38 -12.54 15.97
C SER A 370 -20.27 -13.93 15.36
N ALA A 371 -20.31 -14.96 16.20
CA ALA A 371 -20.44 -16.36 15.78
C ALA A 371 -21.81 -16.69 15.17
N SER A 372 -22.82 -15.81 15.33
CA SER A 372 -24.15 -15.97 14.73
C SER A 372 -24.17 -15.69 13.23
N THR A 373 -23.14 -15.02 12.73
CA THR A 373 -22.96 -14.70 11.30
C THR A 373 -22.04 -15.73 10.64
N ALA A 374 -22.05 -15.81 9.31
CA ALA A 374 -21.21 -16.77 8.59
C ALA A 374 -19.70 -16.53 8.82
N ALA A 375 -18.87 -17.54 8.54
CA ALA A 375 -17.42 -17.32 8.50
C ALA A 375 -17.09 -16.33 7.36
N LEU A 376 -16.19 -15.39 7.62
CA LEU A 376 -15.70 -14.48 6.57
C LEU A 376 -14.76 -15.23 5.64
N THR A 377 -14.86 -14.97 4.34
CA THR A 377 -13.86 -15.39 3.35
C THR A 377 -12.56 -14.60 3.52
N ASN A 378 -11.49 -15.00 2.82
CA ASN A 378 -10.21 -14.26 2.85
C ASN A 378 -10.36 -12.80 2.38
N GLU A 379 -11.22 -12.55 1.39
CA GLU A 379 -11.50 -11.20 0.90
C GLU A 379 -12.35 -10.40 1.90
N GLN A 380 -13.35 -11.01 2.50
CA GLN A 380 -14.16 -10.37 3.55
C GLN A 380 -13.33 -10.03 4.80
N TRP A 381 -12.38 -10.90 5.17
CA TRP A 381 -11.40 -10.59 6.21
C TRP A 381 -10.46 -9.44 5.82
N HIS A 382 -10.14 -9.27 4.53
CA HIS A 382 -9.38 -8.10 4.09
C HIS A 382 -10.16 -6.80 4.37
N TYR A 383 -11.46 -6.75 4.06
CA TYR A 383 -12.31 -5.58 4.36
C TYR A 383 -12.48 -5.34 5.86
N ALA A 384 -12.68 -6.41 6.63
CA ALA A 384 -12.76 -6.32 8.09
C ALA A 384 -11.47 -5.76 8.72
N LEU A 385 -10.31 -6.24 8.25
CA LEU A 385 -9.01 -5.76 8.73
C LEU A 385 -8.66 -4.35 8.24
N GLU A 386 -9.17 -3.93 7.08
CA GLU A 386 -9.07 -2.55 6.62
C GLU A 386 -9.93 -1.61 7.49
N TYR A 387 -11.15 -2.01 7.84
CA TYR A 387 -11.99 -1.27 8.79
C TYR A 387 -11.29 -1.09 10.15
N VAL A 388 -10.80 -2.20 10.71
CA VAL A 388 -10.03 -2.18 11.97
C VAL A 388 -8.84 -1.22 11.88
N LYS A 389 -8.08 -1.31 10.80
CA LYS A 389 -6.92 -0.45 10.56
C LYS A 389 -7.30 1.02 10.48
N GLN A 390 -8.31 1.36 9.69
CA GLN A 390 -8.73 2.74 9.47
C GLN A 390 -9.24 3.40 10.75
N VAL A 391 -10.05 2.69 11.55
CA VAL A 391 -10.52 3.20 12.85
C VAL A 391 -9.33 3.41 13.79
N SER A 392 -8.44 2.42 13.90
CA SER A 392 -7.25 2.49 14.75
C SER A 392 -6.27 3.59 14.33
N ASP A 393 -6.01 3.74 13.03
CA ASP A 393 -5.16 4.79 12.46
C ASP A 393 -5.73 6.19 12.71
N HIS A 394 -7.07 6.32 12.76
CA HIS A 394 -7.75 7.57 13.07
C HIS A 394 -7.57 7.97 14.54
N ILE A 395 -7.85 7.05 15.48
CA ILE A 395 -7.77 7.32 16.92
C ILE A 395 -6.36 7.18 17.50
N LYS A 396 -5.39 6.67 16.73
CA LYS A 396 -4.00 6.40 17.13
C LYS A 396 -3.87 5.41 18.29
N THR A 397 -4.66 4.34 18.27
CA THR A 397 -4.77 3.39 19.37
C THR A 397 -4.63 1.94 18.89
N PRO A 398 -3.83 1.08 19.54
CA PRO A 398 -3.67 -0.32 19.15
C PRO A 398 -4.95 -1.14 19.35
N VAL A 399 -5.01 -2.29 18.68
CA VAL A 399 -6.23 -3.11 18.58
C VAL A 399 -6.07 -4.48 19.23
N LEU A 400 -7.10 -4.88 19.98
CA LEU A 400 -7.33 -6.25 20.40
C LEU A 400 -8.44 -6.87 19.54
N LEU A 401 -8.24 -8.05 18.96
CA LEU A 401 -9.37 -8.86 18.49
C LEU A 401 -9.85 -9.73 19.64
N SER A 402 -11.06 -9.48 20.13
CA SER A 402 -11.63 -10.15 21.31
C SER A 402 -12.79 -11.05 20.93
N SER A 403 -12.90 -12.19 21.62
CA SER A 403 -14.01 -13.14 21.45
C SER A 403 -14.20 -13.57 20.00
N ILE A 404 -13.10 -13.82 19.29
CA ILE A 404 -13.14 -14.23 17.88
C ILE A 404 -13.61 -15.68 17.76
N PRO A 405 -14.61 -15.99 16.89
CA PRO A 405 -15.13 -17.34 16.77
C PRO A 405 -14.08 -18.34 16.29
N THR A 406 -13.71 -19.27 17.16
CA THR A 406 -12.64 -20.25 16.93
C THR A 406 -12.88 -21.08 15.68
N ALA A 407 -14.11 -21.56 15.52
CA ALA A 407 -14.52 -22.39 14.39
C ALA A 407 -14.51 -21.64 13.05
N GLN A 408 -14.56 -20.30 13.06
CA GLN A 408 -14.67 -19.49 11.84
C GLN A 408 -13.34 -18.84 11.43
N ALA A 409 -12.46 -18.52 12.39
CA ALA A 409 -11.33 -17.64 12.12
C ALA A 409 -9.95 -18.24 12.46
N SER A 410 -9.87 -19.33 13.24
CA SER A 410 -8.57 -19.89 13.65
C SER A 410 -7.69 -20.29 12.46
N THR A 411 -8.27 -20.89 11.42
CA THR A 411 -7.55 -21.25 10.19
C THR A 411 -7.10 -20.03 9.40
N TYR A 412 -7.90 -18.96 9.32
CA TYR A 412 -7.49 -17.73 8.64
C TYR A 412 -6.27 -17.11 9.34
N PHE A 413 -6.33 -16.91 10.66
CA PHE A 413 -5.25 -16.23 11.37
C PHE A 413 -4.00 -17.09 11.54
N LEU A 414 -4.15 -18.36 11.90
CA LEU A 414 -3.02 -19.23 12.25
C LEU A 414 -2.59 -20.19 11.13
N GLY A 415 -3.33 -20.24 10.02
CA GLY A 415 -3.06 -21.12 8.89
C GLY A 415 -3.27 -22.61 9.21
N ASN A 416 -3.24 -23.43 8.16
CA ASN A 416 -3.09 -24.89 8.32
C ASN A 416 -1.62 -25.27 8.59
N ASN A 417 -0.68 -24.48 8.06
CA ASN A 417 0.77 -24.53 8.25
C ASN A 417 1.29 -23.13 8.66
N SER A 418 2.60 -22.97 8.85
CA SER A 418 3.18 -21.68 9.26
C SER A 418 3.20 -20.63 8.14
N GLY A 419 3.23 -21.04 6.87
CA GLY A 419 3.26 -20.15 5.71
C GLY A 419 1.93 -19.46 5.39
N ASP A 420 0.80 -20.12 5.67
CA ASP A 420 -0.55 -19.65 5.32
C ASP A 420 -1.17 -18.71 6.38
N ARG A 421 -0.44 -18.40 7.46
CA ARG A 421 -0.98 -17.63 8.59
C ARG A 421 -1.09 -16.13 8.27
N HIS A 422 -2.20 -15.50 8.65
CA HIS A 422 -2.44 -14.07 8.48
C HIS A 422 -2.09 -13.19 9.70
N ILE A 423 -1.34 -13.70 10.69
CA ILE A 423 -0.92 -12.92 11.88
C ILE A 423 -0.15 -11.65 11.52
N ARG A 424 0.77 -11.70 10.54
CA ARG A 424 1.52 -10.50 10.11
C ARG A 424 0.59 -9.41 9.56
N LYS A 425 -0.42 -9.82 8.78
CA LYS A 425 -1.46 -8.93 8.24
C LYS A 425 -2.30 -8.32 9.35
N ALA A 426 -2.67 -9.11 10.37
CA ALA A 426 -3.34 -8.59 11.56
C ALA A 426 -2.48 -7.53 12.28
N ALA A 427 -1.19 -7.79 12.49
CA ALA A 427 -0.26 -6.82 13.07
C ALA A 427 -0.12 -5.56 12.20
N HIS A 428 -0.20 -5.66 10.87
CA HIS A 428 -0.21 -4.50 9.97
C HIS A 428 -1.50 -3.66 10.12
N SER A 429 -2.62 -4.31 10.46
CA SER A 429 -3.89 -3.68 10.81
C SER A 429 -3.96 -3.22 12.27
N ASN A 430 -2.80 -2.91 12.87
CA ASN A 430 -2.64 -2.40 14.23
C ASN A 430 -3.11 -3.34 15.35
N ILE A 431 -3.25 -4.64 15.08
CA ILE A 431 -3.65 -5.63 16.09
C ILE A 431 -2.42 -6.11 16.85
N PHE A 432 -2.45 -6.08 18.18
CA PHE A 432 -1.39 -6.63 19.02
C PHE A 432 -1.72 -8.04 19.54
N ALA A 433 -3.01 -8.40 19.60
CA ALA A 433 -3.43 -9.71 20.09
C ALA A 433 -4.78 -10.20 19.52
N ILE A 434 -4.96 -11.52 19.53
CA ILE A 434 -6.22 -12.22 19.20
C ILE A 434 -6.59 -13.16 20.34
N LEU A 435 -7.79 -12.96 20.89
CA LEU A 435 -8.41 -13.82 21.89
C LEU A 435 -9.58 -14.56 21.24
N PHE A 436 -9.44 -15.88 21.16
CA PHE A 436 -10.48 -16.77 20.65
C PHE A 436 -11.54 -17.08 21.72
N ASP A 437 -12.77 -17.32 21.27
CA ASP A 437 -13.93 -17.49 22.15
C ASP A 437 -14.02 -18.85 22.86
N THR A 438 -13.41 -19.89 22.29
CA THR A 438 -13.57 -21.28 22.71
C THR A 438 -12.27 -22.07 22.52
N ASP A 439 -12.03 -23.05 23.38
CA ASP A 439 -10.91 -23.95 23.20
C ASP A 439 -11.22 -25.03 22.17
N SER A 440 -10.20 -25.43 21.41
CA SER A 440 -10.24 -26.66 20.62
C SER A 440 -8.85 -27.26 20.51
N ALA A 441 -8.76 -28.59 20.32
CA ALA A 441 -7.47 -29.25 20.15
C ALA A 441 -6.71 -28.74 18.92
N ASP A 442 -7.44 -28.41 17.85
CA ASP A 442 -6.88 -27.82 16.63
C ASP A 442 -6.31 -26.42 16.88
N LEU A 443 -7.09 -25.53 17.55
CA LEU A 443 -6.60 -24.20 17.93
C LEU A 443 -5.36 -24.29 18.81
N ASN A 444 -5.36 -25.15 19.82
CA ASN A 444 -4.22 -25.30 20.74
C ASN A 444 -2.97 -25.79 20.01
N THR A 445 -3.12 -26.68 19.02
CA THR A 445 -2.02 -27.13 18.17
C THR A 445 -1.47 -25.98 17.31
N LYS A 446 -2.37 -25.17 16.73
CA LYS A 446 -2.00 -24.00 15.92
C LYS A 446 -1.31 -22.91 16.77
N ILE A 447 -1.76 -22.67 18.00
CA ILE A 447 -1.12 -21.76 18.96
C ILE A 447 0.27 -22.28 19.34
N ALA A 448 0.40 -23.57 19.67
CA ALA A 448 1.70 -24.16 20.00
C ALA A 448 2.69 -24.06 18.84
N ARG A 449 2.24 -24.25 17.59
CA ARG A 449 3.06 -24.00 16.39
C ARG A 449 3.42 -22.53 16.25
N TYR A 450 2.48 -21.61 16.48
CA TYR A 450 2.77 -20.17 16.43
C TYR A 450 3.86 -19.77 17.43
N GLN A 451 3.84 -20.34 18.63
CA GLN A 451 4.83 -20.07 19.68
C GLN A 451 6.27 -20.45 19.31
N THR A 452 6.49 -21.33 18.31
CA THR A 452 7.86 -21.66 17.85
C THR A 452 8.45 -20.59 16.92
N ALA A 453 7.63 -19.69 16.37
CA ALA A 453 8.04 -18.62 15.48
C ALA A 453 7.08 -17.43 15.57
N THR A 454 7.21 -16.65 16.64
CA THR A 454 6.34 -15.51 16.93
C THR A 454 6.58 -14.33 15.99
N VAL A 455 5.61 -13.43 15.91
CA VAL A 455 5.71 -12.16 15.16
C VAL A 455 6.08 -11.06 16.15
N PRO A 456 7.26 -10.43 16.04
CA PRO A 456 7.62 -9.30 16.88
C PRO A 456 6.78 -8.07 16.48
N LEU A 457 6.42 -7.25 17.46
CA LEU A 457 5.59 -6.05 17.29
C LEU A 457 6.40 -4.76 17.38
N TYR A 458 7.48 -4.75 18.16
CA TYR A 458 8.36 -3.61 18.36
C TYR A 458 9.70 -4.08 18.94
N TYR A 459 10.74 -3.29 18.71
CA TYR A 459 12.09 -3.60 19.18
C TYR A 459 12.20 -3.46 20.69
N VAL A 460 12.84 -4.43 21.35
CA VAL A 460 13.10 -4.41 22.80
C VAL A 460 14.60 -4.41 23.03
N GLY A 461 15.17 -3.30 23.47
CA GLY A 461 16.59 -3.21 23.78
C GLY A 461 17.05 -1.76 23.94
N GLU A 462 18.34 -1.58 24.26
CA GLU A 462 18.93 -0.25 24.21
C GLU A 462 18.90 0.28 22.77
N SER A 463 18.66 1.59 22.64
CA SER A 463 18.69 2.26 21.34
C SER A 463 20.08 2.16 20.75
N VAL A 464 20.24 1.30 19.75
CA VAL A 464 21.45 1.19 18.93
C VAL A 464 21.70 2.44 18.08
N LYS A 465 20.71 3.35 17.97
CA LYS A 465 20.86 4.65 17.27
C LYS A 465 21.74 5.64 18.06
N ASN A 466 21.82 5.51 19.39
CA ASN A 466 22.36 6.54 20.29
C ASN A 466 23.81 6.28 20.77
N GLY A 467 24.45 5.21 20.30
CA GLY A 467 25.84 4.87 20.61
C GLY A 467 26.87 5.56 19.70
N PRO A 468 28.17 5.57 20.06
CA PRO A 468 29.21 6.06 19.16
C PRO A 468 29.29 5.20 17.89
N LEU A 469 29.35 5.84 16.72
CA LEU A 469 29.41 5.15 15.43
C LEU A 469 30.63 4.21 15.36
N THR A 470 31.80 4.66 15.79
CA THR A 470 33.03 3.87 15.80
C THR A 470 33.69 3.87 17.17
N ARG A 471 34.66 2.98 17.39
CA ARG A 471 35.53 3.03 18.57
C ARG A 471 36.48 4.24 18.62
N ILE A 472 36.60 5.02 17.54
CA ILE A 472 37.54 6.15 17.43
C ILE A 472 36.81 7.46 17.76
N THR A 473 37.06 8.01 18.95
CA THR A 473 36.37 9.23 19.43
C THR A 473 36.58 10.44 18.53
N SER A 474 37.80 10.65 18.02
CA SER A 474 38.09 11.78 17.12
C SER A 474 37.31 11.69 15.81
N LEU A 475 37.25 10.50 15.21
CA LEU A 475 36.47 10.27 13.98
C LEU A 475 34.99 10.56 14.19
N ASN A 476 34.40 10.08 15.30
CA ASN A 476 33.00 10.36 15.61
C ASN A 476 32.74 11.87 15.75
N ALA A 477 33.64 12.59 16.42
CA ALA A 477 33.52 14.04 16.56
C ALA A 477 33.67 14.78 15.22
N GLU A 478 34.60 14.34 14.36
CA GLU A 478 34.78 14.89 13.01
C GLU A 478 33.54 14.68 12.15
N LEU A 479 32.98 13.45 12.13
CA LEU A 479 31.77 13.13 11.39
C LEU A 479 30.56 13.94 11.91
N ALA A 480 30.39 14.07 13.23
CA ALA A 480 29.34 14.93 13.79
C ALA A 480 29.53 16.41 13.37
N SER A 481 30.77 16.92 13.40
CA SER A 481 31.05 18.31 13.03
C SER A 481 30.86 18.62 11.53
N ALA A 482 30.86 17.59 10.68
CA ALA A 482 30.68 17.72 9.25
C ALA A 482 29.23 18.05 8.84
N GLU A 483 28.26 17.97 9.77
CA GLU A 483 26.82 18.10 9.47
C GLU A 483 26.50 19.33 8.61
N ASN A 484 26.94 20.52 9.03
CA ASN A 484 26.63 21.75 8.31
C ASN A 484 27.21 21.75 6.89
N ALA A 485 28.44 21.27 6.73
CA ALA A 485 29.10 21.22 5.43
C ALA A 485 28.44 20.17 4.52
N MET A 486 28.15 18.98 5.04
CA MET A 486 27.47 17.93 4.29
C MET A 486 26.07 18.37 3.84
N ASN A 487 25.26 18.94 4.74
CA ASN A 487 23.90 19.37 4.43
C ASN A 487 23.83 20.53 3.43
N ASN A 488 24.84 21.41 3.38
CA ASN A 488 24.81 22.64 2.57
C ASN A 488 25.78 22.66 1.39
N GLN A 489 26.64 21.64 1.23
CA GLN A 489 27.60 21.56 0.12
C GLN A 489 27.51 20.25 -0.65
N ALA A 490 27.30 19.12 0.03
CA ALA A 490 27.23 17.80 -0.61
C ALA A 490 25.78 17.38 -0.90
N PHE A 491 24.87 17.51 0.07
CA PHE A 491 23.49 17.05 -0.06
C PHE A 491 22.61 18.10 -0.72
N LEU A 492 22.93 18.39 -1.99
CA LEU A 492 22.24 19.39 -2.78
C LEU A 492 21.37 18.75 -3.87
N TYR A 493 20.28 19.42 -4.20
CA TYR A 493 19.40 19.05 -5.30
C TYR A 493 19.24 20.21 -6.30
N GLU A 494 18.96 19.85 -7.54
CA GLU A 494 18.85 20.80 -8.64
C GLU A 494 17.43 21.41 -8.67
N VAL A 495 17.33 22.72 -8.45
CA VAL A 495 16.04 23.46 -8.46
C VAL A 495 15.70 24.02 -9.85
N ALA A 496 16.75 24.33 -10.61
CA ALA A 496 16.74 24.75 -12.00
C ALA A 496 18.12 24.45 -12.56
N GLN A 497 18.31 24.52 -13.88
CA GLN A 497 19.56 24.15 -14.52
C GLN A 497 20.77 24.83 -13.84
N ALA A 498 21.66 24.03 -13.26
CA ALA A 498 22.85 24.46 -12.53
C ALA A 498 22.59 25.37 -11.30
N GLN A 499 21.36 25.42 -10.79
CA GLN A 499 21.00 26.04 -9.51
C GLN A 499 20.70 24.95 -8.48
N TRP A 500 21.35 25.05 -7.33
CA TRP A 500 21.35 24.02 -6.31
C TRP A 500 20.82 24.54 -4.98
N ALA A 501 20.09 23.71 -4.26
CA ALA A 501 19.60 23.99 -2.90
C ALA A 501 19.82 22.78 -1.98
N PRO A 502 19.93 22.98 -0.65
CA PRO A 502 20.01 21.88 0.31
C PRO A 502 18.81 20.92 0.22
N SER A 503 19.07 19.62 0.19
CA SER A 503 18.01 18.60 0.18
C SER A 503 17.11 18.74 1.40
N THR A 504 15.79 18.61 1.20
CA THR A 504 14.80 18.55 2.28
C THR A 504 14.51 17.12 2.72
N VAL A 505 14.90 16.12 1.91
CA VAL A 505 14.64 14.70 2.16
C VAL A 505 15.80 13.99 2.85
N TYR A 506 17.04 14.34 2.46
CA TYR A 506 18.26 13.67 2.90
C TYR A 506 19.09 14.58 3.79
N LYS A 507 19.31 14.14 5.04
CA LYS A 507 20.08 14.86 6.05
C LYS A 507 21.23 14.01 6.58
N TRP A 508 22.33 14.68 6.91
CA TRP A 508 23.54 14.05 7.42
C TRP A 508 23.33 13.28 8.73
N ASN A 509 22.52 13.82 9.66
CA ASN A 509 22.26 13.14 10.93
C ASN A 509 21.45 11.84 10.73
N ASP A 510 20.47 11.86 9.81
CA ASP A 510 19.72 10.65 9.44
C ASP A 510 20.65 9.60 8.80
N PHE A 511 21.62 10.05 7.97
CA PHE A 511 22.64 9.17 7.40
C PHE A 511 23.52 8.55 8.48
N LEU A 512 24.04 9.35 9.41
CA LEU A 512 24.89 8.85 10.49
C LEU A 512 24.14 7.87 11.40
N ALA A 513 22.86 8.12 11.68
CA ALA A 513 22.01 7.18 12.42
C ALA A 513 21.85 5.84 11.67
N GLY A 514 21.59 5.88 10.36
CA GLY A 514 21.49 4.67 9.54
C GLY A 514 22.82 3.92 9.43
N LEU A 515 23.92 4.66 9.25
CA LEU A 515 25.27 4.11 9.22
C LEU A 515 25.65 3.46 10.56
N ASN A 516 25.22 4.04 11.68
CA ASN A 516 25.42 3.50 13.02
C ASN A 516 24.78 2.12 13.17
N SER A 517 23.50 2.01 12.79
CA SER A 517 22.79 0.73 12.77
C SER A 517 23.47 -0.30 11.87
N MET A 518 23.87 0.10 10.66
CA MET A 518 24.47 -0.82 9.69
C MET A 518 25.92 -1.21 10.01
N HIS A 519 26.66 -0.39 10.74
CA HIS A 519 28.02 -0.72 11.19
C HIS A 519 28.02 -1.58 12.46
N ASN A 520 27.22 -1.20 13.47
CA ASN A 520 27.27 -1.82 14.80
C ASN A 520 26.32 -3.02 14.96
N VAL A 521 25.26 -3.10 14.15
CA VAL A 521 24.31 -4.23 14.16
C VAL A 521 24.42 -5.02 12.86
N GLY A 522 24.36 -4.32 11.73
CA GLY A 522 24.36 -4.95 10.41
C GLY A 522 23.06 -5.70 10.08
N VAL A 523 23.07 -6.44 8.98
CA VAL A 523 21.93 -7.18 8.43
C VAL A 523 22.43 -8.48 7.82
N ALA A 524 21.78 -9.61 8.13
CA ALA A 524 22.18 -10.94 7.64
C ALA A 524 23.68 -11.26 7.89
N GLY A 525 24.19 -10.88 9.07
CA GLY A 525 25.59 -11.05 9.44
C GLY A 525 26.59 -10.09 8.77
N ASN A 526 26.14 -9.24 7.83
CA ASN A 526 26.97 -8.25 7.16
C ASN A 526 26.87 -6.89 7.84
N THR A 527 28.02 -6.27 8.11
CA THR A 527 28.11 -4.92 8.68
C THR A 527 28.80 -3.98 7.70
N PHE A 528 28.42 -2.70 7.71
CA PHE A 528 29.12 -1.69 6.91
C PHE A 528 30.55 -1.52 7.41
N TRP A 529 31.51 -1.88 6.57
CA TRP A 529 32.91 -1.86 6.97
C TRP A 529 33.47 -0.43 7.02
N LEU A 530 33.93 -0.01 8.21
CA LEU A 530 34.58 1.29 8.44
C LEU A 530 36.02 1.17 8.96
N LEU A 531 36.38 0.07 9.62
CA LEU A 531 37.63 -0.07 10.37
C LEU A 531 38.35 -1.38 10.03
N ASP A 532 39.68 -1.31 9.91
CA ASP A 532 40.58 -2.45 9.95
C ASP A 532 41.22 -2.55 11.34
N ASP A 533 41.06 -3.68 12.01
CA ASP A 533 41.67 -3.90 13.32
C ASP A 533 43.21 -3.94 13.31
N ASN A 534 43.81 -4.13 12.13
CA ASN A 534 45.26 -4.13 11.95
C ASN A 534 45.82 -2.72 11.66
N ALA A 535 44.96 -1.73 11.40
CA ALA A 535 45.36 -0.37 11.12
C ALA A 535 45.28 0.52 12.38
N ASN A 536 46.10 1.58 12.41
CA ASN A 536 46.03 2.59 13.46
C ASN A 536 44.82 3.52 13.25
N ASP A 537 44.46 4.27 14.30
CA ASP A 537 43.27 5.14 14.29
C ASP A 537 43.31 6.22 13.19
N ALA A 538 44.50 6.73 12.84
CA ALA A 538 44.63 7.75 11.80
C ALA A 538 44.32 7.16 10.41
N THR A 539 44.88 5.99 10.09
CA THR A 539 44.60 5.26 8.85
C THR A 539 43.12 4.83 8.80
N ASN A 540 42.59 4.28 9.89
CA ASN A 540 41.17 3.91 9.99
C ASN A 540 40.22 5.08 9.79
N SER A 541 40.59 6.28 10.27
CA SER A 541 39.81 7.49 10.03
C SER A 541 39.72 7.83 8.53
N VAL A 542 40.78 7.56 7.76
CA VAL A 542 40.77 7.74 6.31
C VAL A 542 39.97 6.63 5.61
N TYR A 543 40.15 5.36 6.00
CA TYR A 543 39.35 4.24 5.47
C TYR A 543 37.85 4.47 5.65
N ALA A 544 37.42 4.87 6.84
CA ALA A 544 36.01 5.15 7.13
C ALA A 544 35.45 6.27 6.24
N LYS A 545 36.18 7.39 6.11
CA LYS A 545 35.76 8.53 5.26
C LYS A 545 35.69 8.16 3.78
N VAL A 546 36.63 7.34 3.29
CA VAL A 546 36.60 6.84 1.90
C VAL A 546 35.43 5.90 1.66
N ALA A 547 35.14 4.98 2.59
CA ALA A 547 33.98 4.10 2.50
C ALA A 547 32.66 4.89 2.48
N ILE A 548 32.53 5.89 3.35
CA ILE A 548 31.38 6.80 3.41
C ILE A 548 31.26 7.58 2.09
N ALA A 549 32.36 8.14 1.59
CA ALA A 549 32.35 8.92 0.34
C ALA A 549 31.95 8.07 -0.87
N ALA A 550 32.42 6.83 -0.95
CA ALA A 550 32.11 5.94 -2.06
C ALA A 550 30.60 5.65 -2.15
N PHE A 551 29.96 5.40 -1.01
CA PHE A 551 28.51 5.22 -0.91
C PHE A 551 27.76 6.51 -1.29
N LEU A 552 28.10 7.63 -0.64
CA LEU A 552 27.40 8.91 -0.83
C LEU A 552 27.53 9.44 -2.26
N ALA A 553 28.65 9.18 -2.94
CA ALA A 553 28.82 9.58 -4.33
C ALA A 553 27.75 8.98 -5.26
N GLN A 554 27.34 7.73 -4.99
CA GLN A 554 26.27 7.07 -5.74
C GLN A 554 24.91 7.65 -5.35
N SER A 555 24.64 7.75 -4.05
CA SER A 555 23.41 8.35 -3.50
C SER A 555 23.14 9.77 -4.04
N MET A 556 24.19 10.58 -4.15
CA MET A 556 24.12 11.93 -4.70
C MET A 556 23.63 11.94 -6.15
N GLN A 557 24.08 10.97 -6.95
CA GLN A 557 23.69 10.84 -8.34
C GLN A 557 22.32 10.17 -8.52
N GLU A 558 21.95 9.19 -7.69
CA GLU A 558 20.68 8.45 -7.85
C GLU A 558 19.47 9.26 -7.38
N THR A 559 19.55 9.91 -6.20
CA THR A 559 18.34 10.39 -5.51
C THR A 559 18.45 11.79 -4.92
N ILE A 560 19.59 12.13 -4.29
CA ILE A 560 19.72 13.41 -3.59
C ILE A 560 19.61 14.57 -4.58
N ARG A 561 20.24 14.47 -5.77
CA ARG A 561 20.17 15.50 -6.81
C ARG A 561 18.74 15.84 -7.26
N TYR A 562 17.78 14.91 -7.07
CA TYR A 562 16.38 15.07 -7.45
C TYR A 562 15.47 15.43 -6.26
N ASN A 563 16.01 15.46 -5.05
CA ASN A 563 15.26 15.63 -3.79
C ASN A 563 14.09 14.65 -3.66
N ALA A 564 14.30 13.41 -4.13
CA ALA A 564 13.27 12.38 -4.17
C ALA A 564 13.75 11.13 -3.44
N CYS A 565 12.87 10.55 -2.63
CA CYS A 565 13.05 9.25 -2.02
C CYS A 565 12.39 8.15 -2.87
N ASP A 566 11.24 8.43 -3.46
CA ASP A 566 10.54 7.57 -4.39
C ASP A 566 11.03 7.80 -5.83
N GLU A 567 11.00 6.73 -6.61
CA GLU A 567 11.33 6.74 -8.03
C GLU A 567 10.45 7.70 -8.83
N ASN A 568 11.09 8.48 -9.70
CA ASN A 568 10.40 9.34 -10.64
C ASN A 568 9.99 8.55 -11.89
N ASN A 569 8.88 8.92 -12.52
CA ASN A 569 8.53 8.38 -13.82
C ASN A 569 9.46 8.96 -14.91
N TRP A 570 10.37 8.13 -15.41
CA TRP A 570 11.30 8.43 -16.49
C TRP A 570 10.88 7.79 -17.83
N SER A 571 9.74 7.09 -17.85
CA SER A 571 9.33 6.28 -18.98
C SER A 571 8.83 7.15 -20.13
N GLU A 572 9.45 7.02 -21.29
CA GLU A 572 9.13 7.78 -22.50
C GLU A 572 9.20 6.88 -23.74
N VAL A 573 8.52 7.28 -24.82
CA VAL A 573 8.52 6.56 -26.10
C VAL A 573 9.94 6.39 -26.65
N ARG A 574 10.81 7.39 -26.45
CA ARG A 574 12.23 7.33 -26.85
C ARG A 574 13.02 6.21 -26.15
N TYR A 575 12.50 5.68 -25.04
CA TYR A 575 13.08 4.58 -24.27
C TYR A 575 12.25 3.30 -24.35
N GLY A 576 11.28 3.23 -25.27
CA GLY A 576 10.48 2.02 -25.53
C GLY A 576 9.17 1.91 -24.75
N ALA A 577 8.73 2.95 -24.04
CA ALA A 577 7.39 2.98 -23.45
C ALA A 577 6.29 3.17 -24.52
N PRO A 578 5.05 2.69 -24.29
CA PRO A 578 3.95 2.86 -25.25
C PRO A 578 3.55 4.34 -25.45
N VAL A 579 3.71 5.14 -24.39
CA VAL A 579 3.46 6.59 -24.38
C VAL A 579 4.49 7.30 -23.51
N ASN A 580 4.51 8.63 -23.54
CA ASN A 580 5.31 9.39 -22.58
C ASN A 580 4.62 9.43 -21.22
N TYR A 581 5.40 9.16 -20.17
CA TYR A 581 4.97 9.07 -18.76
C TYR A 581 3.74 8.18 -18.55
N PRO A 582 3.80 6.90 -18.97
CA PRO A 582 2.74 5.92 -18.71
C PRO A 582 2.55 5.77 -17.19
N MET A 583 1.31 5.57 -16.74
CA MET A 583 1.05 5.37 -15.30
C MET A 583 1.59 4.01 -14.81
N THR A 584 1.67 3.00 -15.69
CA THR A 584 2.30 1.68 -15.42
C THR A 584 3.79 1.75 -15.13
N ALA A 585 4.42 2.93 -15.25
CA ALA A 585 5.79 3.14 -14.76
C ALA A 585 5.94 2.80 -13.27
N SER A 586 4.86 2.83 -12.47
CA SER A 586 4.85 2.37 -11.08
C SER A 586 5.08 0.86 -10.92
N CYS A 587 4.84 0.09 -11.97
CA CYS A 587 5.02 -1.35 -12.04
C CYS A 587 6.41 -1.75 -12.54
N GLY A 588 7.08 -0.84 -13.25
CA GLY A 588 8.37 -1.08 -13.87
C GLY A 588 8.70 -0.05 -14.95
N GLN A 589 9.98 0.29 -15.09
CA GLN A 589 10.47 1.22 -16.11
C GLN A 589 11.55 0.58 -16.98
N LEU A 590 11.74 1.07 -18.21
CA LEU A 590 12.74 0.55 -19.15
C LEU A 590 12.61 -0.96 -19.44
N GLY A 591 11.36 -1.44 -19.54
CA GLY A 591 11.06 -2.86 -19.79
C GLY A 591 11.15 -3.78 -18.58
N GLN A 592 11.49 -3.24 -17.40
CA GLN A 592 11.49 -3.98 -16.14
C GLN A 592 10.06 -4.24 -15.65
N LYS A 593 9.91 -5.27 -14.81
CA LYS A 593 8.66 -5.60 -14.08
C LYS A 593 8.99 -5.85 -12.63
N TYR A 594 8.81 -4.85 -11.77
CA TYR A 594 9.27 -4.88 -10.38
C TYR A 594 8.55 -5.95 -9.55
N ALA A 595 7.30 -6.26 -9.89
CA ALA A 595 6.57 -7.37 -9.29
C ALA A 595 7.14 -8.75 -9.67
N ASP A 596 7.93 -8.87 -10.72
CA ASP A 596 8.56 -10.14 -11.11
C ASP A 596 9.94 -10.32 -10.47
N TYR A 597 10.44 -9.34 -9.70
CA TYR A 597 11.77 -9.42 -9.09
C TYR A 597 11.80 -10.50 -8.02
N GLY A 598 12.76 -11.40 -8.15
CA GLY A 598 12.87 -12.61 -7.34
C GLY A 598 11.98 -13.76 -7.82
N LYS A 599 11.28 -13.65 -8.94
CA LYS A 599 10.58 -14.81 -9.53
C LYS A 599 11.52 -15.54 -10.47
N ASP A 600 11.71 -16.84 -10.27
CA ASP A 600 12.44 -17.66 -11.20
C ASP A 600 11.70 -17.73 -12.55
N PRO A 601 12.32 -17.33 -13.67
CA PRO A 601 11.64 -17.31 -14.96
C PRO A 601 11.42 -18.71 -15.56
N VAL A 602 12.13 -19.73 -15.08
CA VAL A 602 12.03 -21.13 -15.53
C VAL A 602 11.03 -21.90 -14.69
N THR A 603 11.16 -21.85 -13.36
CA THR A 603 10.31 -22.63 -12.44
C THR A 603 9.05 -21.88 -12.03
N GLY A 604 9.03 -20.56 -12.16
CA GLY A 604 7.94 -19.70 -11.69
C GLY A 604 7.89 -19.56 -10.16
N ILE A 605 8.82 -20.19 -9.44
CA ILE A 605 8.90 -20.15 -7.98
C ILE A 605 9.51 -18.82 -7.56
N ASP A 606 8.88 -18.17 -6.57
CA ASP A 606 9.43 -16.98 -5.97
C ASP A 606 10.63 -17.33 -5.07
N HIS A 607 11.65 -16.48 -5.10
CA HIS A 607 12.74 -16.45 -4.14
C HIS A 607 12.16 -16.42 -2.73
N PRO A 608 12.74 -17.15 -1.75
CA PRO A 608 12.16 -17.30 -0.42
C PRO A 608 11.93 -15.97 0.33
N TYR A 609 12.68 -14.93 -0.02
CA TYR A 609 12.54 -13.58 0.55
C TYR A 609 11.72 -12.60 -0.30
N SER A 610 11.04 -13.05 -1.36
CA SER A 610 10.17 -12.16 -2.13
C SER A 610 8.90 -11.84 -1.35
N CYS A 611 8.62 -10.54 -1.17
CA CYS A 611 7.33 -10.13 -0.63
C CYS A 611 6.18 -10.78 -1.41
N PRO A 612 5.05 -11.12 -0.76
CA PRO A 612 3.86 -11.58 -1.46
C PRO A 612 3.35 -10.48 -2.39
N ARG A 613 2.75 -10.87 -3.52
CA ARG A 613 2.00 -9.93 -4.35
C ARG A 613 0.73 -9.52 -3.64
N ASP A 614 0.39 -8.24 -3.71
CA ASP A 614 -0.84 -7.71 -3.15
C ASP A 614 -1.61 -6.90 -4.21
N PRO A 615 -2.60 -7.49 -4.89
CA PRO A 615 -3.44 -6.76 -5.84
C PRO A 615 -4.32 -5.71 -5.15
N LYS A 616 -4.49 -5.79 -3.82
CA LYS A 616 -5.27 -4.82 -3.05
C LYS A 616 -4.42 -3.64 -2.55
N MET A 617 -3.14 -3.56 -2.93
CA MET A 617 -2.25 -2.48 -2.51
C MET A 617 -2.72 -1.13 -3.06
N GLU A 618 -2.96 -0.19 -2.15
CA GLU A 618 -3.36 1.18 -2.46
C GLU A 618 -2.36 2.16 -1.83
N VAL A 619 -1.44 2.69 -2.65
CA VAL A 619 -0.31 3.50 -2.19
C VAL A 619 0.11 4.55 -3.24
N THR A 620 0.47 5.73 -2.75
CA THR A 620 1.00 6.86 -3.52
C THR A 620 2.44 7.13 -3.09
N ALA A 621 3.35 7.39 -4.03
CA ALA A 621 4.70 7.86 -3.73
C ALA A 621 4.65 9.21 -2.99
N LEU A 622 5.45 9.35 -1.94
CA LEU A 622 5.45 10.57 -1.12
C LEU A 622 6.22 11.70 -1.80
N THR A 623 7.28 11.34 -2.49
CA THR A 623 8.17 12.29 -3.15
C THR A 623 8.15 12.11 -4.66
N ASN A 624 8.46 13.18 -5.37
CA ASN A 624 8.62 13.19 -6.82
C ASN A 624 9.51 14.36 -7.22
N ALA A 625 9.97 14.31 -8.46
CA ALA A 625 10.65 15.36 -9.17
C ALA A 625 9.89 16.70 -9.12
N LYS A 626 10.64 17.81 -9.04
CA LYS A 626 10.07 19.16 -8.88
C LYS A 626 10.40 20.13 -10.02
N TRP A 627 10.92 19.63 -11.15
CA TRP A 627 11.15 20.47 -12.33
C TRP A 627 9.81 20.92 -12.97
N TYR A 628 9.88 21.87 -13.89
CA TYR A 628 8.69 22.40 -14.56
C TYR A 628 8.01 21.32 -15.42
N GLY A 629 6.76 20.97 -15.10
CA GLY A 629 6.04 19.88 -15.76
C GLY A 629 6.49 18.48 -15.33
N ALA A 630 7.12 18.35 -14.15
CA ALA A 630 7.51 17.06 -13.60
C ALA A 630 6.34 16.08 -13.53
N PRO A 631 6.59 14.78 -13.79
CA PRO A 631 5.59 13.73 -13.62
C PRO A 631 5.01 13.72 -12.20
N ALA A 632 3.74 13.35 -12.10
CA ALA A 632 3.11 13.08 -10.81
C ALA A 632 3.85 11.97 -10.05
N PRO A 633 3.75 11.96 -8.70
CA PRO A 633 4.12 10.80 -7.92
C PRO A 633 3.48 9.53 -8.48
N VAL A 634 4.28 8.48 -8.62
CA VAL A 634 3.80 7.15 -9.06
C VAL A 634 2.88 6.54 -8.00
N PHE A 635 1.99 5.65 -8.41
CA PHE A 635 1.01 5.04 -7.52
C PHE A 635 0.65 3.61 -7.91
N ALA A 636 0.09 2.87 -6.95
CA ALA A 636 -0.56 1.58 -7.15
C ALA A 636 -1.96 1.62 -6.54
N ALA A 637 -2.91 0.98 -7.22
CA ALA A 637 -4.29 0.88 -6.81
C ALA A 637 -4.90 -0.43 -7.34
N PRO A 638 -5.88 -1.01 -6.64
CA PRO A 638 -6.67 -2.12 -7.18
C PRO A 638 -7.44 -1.70 -8.43
N ASP A 639 -7.65 -2.62 -9.36
CA ASP A 639 -8.44 -2.34 -10.57
C ASP A 639 -9.88 -1.98 -10.21
N SER A 640 -10.42 -2.57 -9.14
CA SER A 640 -11.75 -2.23 -8.63
C SER A 640 -11.89 -0.76 -8.21
N VAL A 641 -10.84 -0.12 -7.68
CA VAL A 641 -10.84 1.31 -7.32
C VAL A 641 -10.85 2.18 -8.57
N LEU A 642 -10.03 1.83 -9.57
CA LEU A 642 -9.91 2.61 -10.79
C LEU A 642 -11.15 2.45 -11.68
N ALA A 643 -11.73 1.24 -11.72
CA ALA A 643 -12.95 0.94 -12.46
C ALA A 643 -14.16 1.68 -11.90
N GLU A 644 -14.38 1.67 -10.58
CA GLU A 644 -15.46 2.40 -9.91
C GLU A 644 -15.42 3.91 -10.25
N LYS A 645 -14.22 4.46 -10.43
CA LYS A 645 -14.01 5.88 -10.79
C LYS A 645 -13.99 6.16 -12.30
N GLY A 646 -14.19 5.15 -13.15
CA GLY A 646 -14.13 5.30 -14.61
C GLY A 646 -12.74 5.65 -15.15
N LEU A 647 -11.67 5.28 -14.44
CA LEU A 647 -10.27 5.62 -14.75
C LEU A 647 -9.58 4.54 -15.62
N LEU A 648 -10.27 3.46 -15.93
CA LEU A 648 -9.81 2.42 -16.86
C LEU A 648 -10.54 2.54 -18.20
N VAL A 649 -9.79 2.65 -19.29
CA VAL A 649 -10.33 2.65 -20.66
C VAL A 649 -9.85 1.39 -21.36
N ASN A 650 -10.78 0.50 -21.71
CA ASN A 650 -10.48 -0.82 -22.29
C ASN A 650 -9.49 -1.64 -21.43
N GLY A 651 -9.63 -1.59 -20.11
CA GLY A 651 -8.74 -2.30 -19.17
C GLY A 651 -7.34 -1.70 -19.05
N ASN A 652 -7.11 -0.48 -19.55
CA ASN A 652 -5.82 0.19 -19.47
C ASN A 652 -5.93 1.52 -18.72
N VAL A 653 -4.88 1.85 -17.98
CA VAL A 653 -4.70 3.20 -17.43
C VAL A 653 -4.24 4.17 -18.51
N GLY A 654 -4.15 5.45 -18.14
CA GLY A 654 -3.68 6.50 -19.03
C GLY A 654 -2.24 6.92 -18.75
N ARG A 655 -1.97 8.21 -18.91
CA ARG A 655 -0.62 8.79 -18.82
C ARG A 655 -0.61 10.13 -18.11
N TRP A 656 0.58 10.58 -17.75
CA TRP A 656 0.82 11.97 -17.42
C TRP A 656 1.18 12.77 -18.67
N THR A 657 0.64 13.97 -18.81
CA THR A 657 1.18 14.98 -19.73
C THR A 657 1.92 16.05 -18.94
N ASN A 658 3.03 16.55 -19.48
CA ASN A 658 3.72 17.73 -18.96
C ASN A 658 3.19 19.04 -19.56
N ASP A 659 2.19 18.97 -20.44
CA ASP A 659 1.56 20.13 -21.07
C ASP A 659 0.77 21.01 -20.08
N GLY A 660 0.52 22.25 -20.51
CA GLY A 660 -0.29 23.20 -19.76
C GLY A 660 0.49 24.02 -18.73
N HIS A 661 -0.24 24.84 -17.97
CA HIS A 661 0.33 25.65 -16.90
C HIS A 661 -0.69 25.83 -15.78
N CYS A 662 -0.21 25.73 -14.55
CA CYS A 662 -1.01 25.99 -13.36
C CYS A 662 -1.00 27.48 -13.03
N MET A 663 -2.19 28.10 -13.05
CA MET A 663 -2.35 29.52 -12.69
C MET A 663 -2.01 29.78 -11.23
N GLU A 664 -2.30 28.82 -10.36
CA GLU A 664 -1.94 28.81 -8.95
C GLU A 664 -1.08 27.57 -8.67
N VAL A 665 0.05 27.77 -8.00
CA VAL A 665 0.93 26.68 -7.59
C VAL A 665 0.49 26.21 -6.21
N PRO A 666 0.09 24.93 -6.04
CA PRO A 666 -0.40 24.44 -4.76
C PRO A 666 0.72 24.42 -3.72
N THR A 667 0.45 24.97 -2.54
CA THR A 667 1.34 24.93 -1.37
C THR A 667 1.04 23.76 -0.44
N SER A 668 -0.08 23.07 -0.65
CA SER A 668 -0.50 21.86 0.04
C SER A 668 -1.37 21.02 -0.90
N VAL A 669 -1.59 19.76 -0.54
CA VAL A 669 -2.49 18.84 -1.25
C VAL A 669 -3.57 18.30 -0.32
N ASP A 670 -4.67 17.86 -0.90
CA ASP A 670 -5.73 17.16 -0.18
C ASP A 670 -5.23 15.77 0.23
N THR A 671 -4.83 15.64 1.49
CA THR A 671 -4.34 14.38 2.08
C THR A 671 -5.47 13.39 2.32
N SER A 672 -6.73 13.81 2.17
CA SER A 672 -7.84 12.88 2.12
C SER A 672 -7.96 12.18 0.77
N LYS A 673 -7.13 12.50 -0.24
CA LYS A 673 -7.23 11.93 -1.58
C LYS A 673 -5.90 11.35 -2.03
N GLN A 674 -5.96 10.17 -2.64
CA GLN A 674 -4.81 9.59 -3.35
C GLN A 674 -4.40 10.50 -4.51
N VAL A 675 -3.17 10.35 -5.01
CA VAL A 675 -2.65 11.24 -6.07
C VAL A 675 -3.54 11.25 -7.32
N TRP A 676 -4.14 10.12 -7.68
CA TRP A 676 -5.00 9.97 -8.85
C TRP A 676 -6.41 10.56 -8.68
N GLU A 677 -6.83 10.83 -7.44
CA GLU A 677 -8.14 11.43 -7.12
C GLU A 677 -8.07 12.97 -7.06
N ARG A 678 -6.86 13.54 -7.09
CA ARG A 678 -6.66 14.99 -6.97
C ARG A 678 -6.92 15.67 -8.30
N GLY A 679 -7.56 16.84 -8.23
CA GLY A 679 -7.89 17.64 -9.41
C GLY A 679 -6.67 18.19 -10.16
N GLU A 680 -6.92 18.70 -11.37
CA GLU A 680 -5.89 19.36 -12.19
C GLU A 680 -5.19 20.49 -11.40
N CYS A 681 -3.86 20.58 -11.51
CA CYS A 681 -3.03 21.53 -10.77
C CYS A 681 -3.10 21.44 -9.23
N LYS A 682 -3.57 20.30 -8.68
CA LYS A 682 -3.64 20.02 -7.24
C LYS A 682 -3.02 18.67 -6.86
N VAL A 683 -2.23 18.08 -7.75
CA VAL A 683 -1.74 16.70 -7.66
C VAL A 683 -0.63 16.57 -6.62
N TYR A 684 0.32 17.52 -6.62
CA TYR A 684 1.45 17.55 -5.69
C TYR A 684 1.86 18.99 -5.35
N GLU A 685 2.45 19.20 -4.18
CA GLU A 685 2.95 20.51 -3.76
C GLU A 685 4.03 21.04 -4.72
N GLY A 686 3.87 22.29 -5.14
CA GLY A 686 4.77 22.94 -6.10
C GLY A 686 4.48 22.62 -7.57
N GLN A 687 3.35 22.00 -7.91
CA GLN A 687 2.98 21.70 -9.30
C GLN A 687 2.84 22.97 -10.16
N LYS A 688 3.63 23.05 -11.24
CA LYS A 688 3.66 24.20 -12.16
C LYS A 688 2.96 23.96 -13.50
N ALA A 689 2.82 22.69 -13.88
CA ALA A 689 2.25 22.23 -15.14
C ALA A 689 1.92 20.74 -15.05
N GLY A 690 1.31 20.21 -16.10
CA GLY A 690 1.00 18.80 -16.25
C GLY A 690 -0.27 18.32 -15.55
N LYS A 691 -0.78 17.18 -15.99
CA LYS A 691 -1.97 16.53 -15.46
C LYS A 691 -2.09 15.08 -15.91
N PHE A 692 -2.93 14.31 -15.22
CA PHE A 692 -3.34 12.99 -15.67
C PHE A 692 -4.27 13.08 -16.88
N ILE A 693 -4.12 12.14 -17.80
CA ILE A 693 -5.01 11.91 -18.94
C ILE A 693 -5.40 10.43 -18.89
N TRP A 694 -6.69 10.15 -18.70
CA TRP A 694 -7.25 8.80 -18.59
C TRP A 694 -7.83 8.33 -19.94
N ASP A 695 -6.97 8.14 -20.92
CA ASP A 695 -7.34 7.83 -22.32
C ASP A 695 -7.06 6.37 -22.73
N GLY A 696 -6.61 5.52 -21.80
CA GLY A 696 -6.22 4.13 -22.10
C GLY A 696 -4.98 4.02 -22.99
N SER A 697 -4.22 5.11 -23.14
CA SER A 697 -3.06 5.13 -24.04
C SER A 697 -1.87 4.33 -23.51
N ASP A 698 -1.85 4.04 -22.21
CA ASP A 698 -0.86 3.15 -21.61
C ASP A 698 -1.28 1.69 -21.79
N THR A 699 -0.96 1.15 -22.96
CA THR A 699 -1.33 -0.21 -23.39
C THR A 699 -0.62 -1.36 -22.65
N ASN A 700 0.15 -1.06 -21.60
CA ASN A 700 0.82 -2.05 -20.76
C ASN A 700 -0.09 -2.63 -19.65
N GLY A 701 -1.36 -2.19 -19.55
CA GLY A 701 -2.34 -2.70 -18.59
C GLY A 701 -2.67 -1.69 -17.49
N THR A 702 -2.67 -2.16 -16.24
CA THR A 702 -3.08 -1.38 -15.07
C THR A 702 -1.95 -1.28 -14.03
N VAL A 703 -2.23 -0.59 -12.92
CA VAL A 703 -1.31 -0.43 -11.79
C VAL A 703 -1.62 -1.37 -10.61
N GLU A 704 -2.49 -2.37 -10.82
CA GLU A 704 -2.82 -3.38 -9.82
C GLU A 704 -1.62 -4.30 -9.53
N GLY A 705 -1.38 -4.58 -8.25
CA GLY A 705 -0.27 -5.44 -7.82
C GLY A 705 1.12 -4.82 -7.98
N CYS A 706 1.18 -3.52 -8.31
CA CYS A 706 2.42 -2.74 -8.38
C CYS A 706 2.80 -2.26 -6.96
N GLY A 707 3.56 -1.17 -6.83
CA GLY A 707 3.98 -0.66 -5.51
C GLY A 707 5.44 -0.90 -5.15
N TRP A 708 6.19 -1.59 -6.01
CA TRP A 708 7.58 -2.01 -5.76
C TRP A 708 8.62 -1.14 -6.49
N TRP A 709 8.30 0.11 -6.81
CA TRP A 709 9.23 1.08 -7.38
C TRP A 709 10.36 1.44 -6.41
N GLY A 710 11.41 2.05 -6.96
CA GLY A 710 12.60 2.44 -6.22
C GLY A 710 12.31 3.35 -5.03
N ARG A 711 12.80 2.97 -3.84
CA ARG A 711 12.72 3.79 -2.63
C ARG A 711 14.05 3.93 -1.90
N GLY A 712 14.21 5.07 -1.22
CA GLY A 712 15.41 5.38 -0.46
C GLY A 712 16.60 5.73 -1.36
N VAL A 713 17.77 5.85 -0.73
CA VAL A 713 18.91 6.60 -1.28
C VAL A 713 19.61 5.94 -2.49
N ILE A 714 19.41 4.64 -2.71
CA ILE A 714 19.89 3.88 -3.88
C ILE A 714 18.71 3.23 -4.66
N GLN A 715 17.47 3.68 -4.42
CA GLN A 715 16.29 3.17 -5.14
C GLN A 715 16.12 1.64 -5.00
N THR A 716 15.97 1.16 -3.76
CA THR A 716 15.63 -0.24 -3.49
C THR A 716 14.35 -0.60 -4.23
N THR A 717 14.42 -1.55 -5.16
CA THR A 717 13.36 -1.81 -6.14
C THR A 717 13.01 -3.30 -6.19
N GLY A 718 11.72 -3.63 -6.33
CA GLY A 718 11.23 -4.98 -6.57
C GLY A 718 10.99 -5.84 -5.33
N ARG A 719 10.07 -6.81 -5.44
CA ARG A 719 9.58 -7.63 -4.30
C ARG A 719 10.67 -8.32 -3.51
N GLN A 720 11.69 -8.86 -4.18
CA GLN A 720 12.81 -9.54 -3.51
C GLN A 720 13.60 -8.61 -2.59
N ASN A 721 13.92 -7.40 -3.03
CA ASN A 721 14.75 -6.49 -2.26
C ASN A 721 14.00 -5.96 -1.04
N PHE A 722 12.75 -5.52 -1.22
CA PHE A 722 11.88 -5.14 -0.11
C PHE A 722 11.65 -6.29 0.87
N GLY A 723 11.44 -7.51 0.37
CA GLY A 723 11.18 -8.65 1.21
C GLY A 723 12.41 -9.12 1.97
N THR A 724 13.60 -9.08 1.36
CA THR A 724 14.86 -9.36 2.06
C THR A 724 15.09 -8.35 3.19
N LEU A 725 14.90 -7.05 2.92
CA LEU A 725 14.94 -6.01 3.95
C LEU A 725 13.92 -6.28 5.06
N ASN A 726 12.68 -6.63 4.70
CA ASN A 726 11.62 -6.93 5.65
C ASN A 726 11.89 -8.18 6.50
N HIS A 727 12.52 -9.21 5.94
CA HIS A 727 12.88 -10.42 6.67
C HIS A 727 13.91 -10.15 7.76
N PHE A 728 14.96 -9.39 7.46
CA PHE A 728 16.07 -9.20 8.39
C PHE A 728 15.93 -7.95 9.28
N MET A 729 15.14 -6.95 8.89
CA MET A 729 15.05 -5.70 9.63
C MET A 729 13.63 -5.37 10.11
N GLY A 730 12.61 -5.88 9.44
CA GLY A 730 11.20 -5.63 9.74
C GLY A 730 10.47 -6.85 10.30
N ARG A 731 9.14 -6.85 10.13
CA ARG A 731 8.29 -8.01 10.43
C ARG A 731 8.38 -9.03 9.31
N SER A 732 9.23 -10.02 9.52
CA SER A 732 9.47 -11.09 8.55
C SER A 732 8.19 -11.70 7.97
N HIS A 733 8.20 -11.83 6.63
CA HIS A 733 7.10 -12.38 5.85
C HIS A 733 7.34 -13.83 5.41
N VAL A 734 8.54 -14.35 5.67
CA VAL A 734 9.01 -15.66 5.22
C VAL A 734 8.33 -16.74 6.03
N ASP A 735 7.96 -17.83 5.38
CA ASP A 735 7.41 -19.02 6.04
C ASP A 735 8.44 -19.60 7.01
N PRO A 736 8.16 -19.61 8.33
CA PRO A 736 9.06 -20.20 9.32
C PRO A 736 9.43 -21.66 9.04
N ASP A 737 8.56 -22.43 8.40
CA ASP A 737 8.80 -23.84 8.10
C ASP A 737 9.88 -24.03 7.02
N THR A 738 10.19 -22.98 6.25
CA THR A 738 11.26 -23.00 5.22
C THR A 738 12.64 -22.68 5.76
N VAL A 739 12.75 -22.13 6.99
CA VAL A 739 14.04 -21.75 7.59
C VAL A 739 14.96 -22.97 7.72
N GLY A 740 16.20 -22.82 7.27
CA GLY A 740 17.21 -23.88 7.22
C GLY A 740 17.07 -24.85 6.03
N THR A 741 16.02 -24.72 5.22
CA THR A 741 15.84 -25.50 3.98
C THR A 741 16.42 -24.76 2.78
N THR A 742 16.59 -25.46 1.65
CA THR A 742 17.01 -24.85 0.38
C THR A 742 15.80 -24.65 -0.53
N VAL A 743 15.48 -23.39 -0.83
CA VAL A 743 14.43 -22.99 -1.77
C VAL A 743 15.09 -22.37 -2.98
N ASN A 744 14.93 -23.00 -4.14
CA ASN A 744 15.52 -22.56 -5.41
C ASN A 744 17.04 -22.26 -5.33
N GLY A 745 17.80 -23.16 -4.70
CA GLY A 745 19.26 -23.00 -4.53
C GLY A 745 19.70 -22.05 -3.42
N VAL A 746 18.75 -21.41 -2.72
CA VAL A 746 19.02 -20.48 -1.61
C VAL A 746 18.69 -21.15 -0.29
N VAL A 747 19.66 -21.20 0.63
CA VAL A 747 19.41 -21.62 2.01
C VAL A 747 18.69 -20.49 2.72
N VAL A 748 17.50 -20.77 3.25
CA VAL A 748 16.68 -19.77 3.94
C VAL A 748 17.22 -19.56 5.35
N GLU A 749 17.62 -18.35 5.67
CA GLU A 749 18.10 -17.97 6.99
C GLU A 749 16.93 -17.62 7.91
N ALA A 750 17.19 -17.68 9.22
CA ALA A 750 16.21 -17.25 10.21
C ALA A 750 16.21 -15.72 10.32
N PRO A 751 15.05 -15.08 10.53
CA PRO A 751 15.02 -13.66 10.85
C PRO A 751 15.62 -13.42 12.24
N PRO A 752 16.14 -12.22 12.54
CA PRO A 752 16.53 -11.88 13.90
C PRO A 752 15.36 -12.01 14.87
N ALA A 753 15.61 -12.53 16.08
CA ALA A 753 14.58 -12.65 17.11
C ALA A 753 14.05 -11.30 17.60
N ASN A 754 14.84 -10.23 17.44
CA ASN A 754 14.51 -8.86 17.83
C ASN A 754 14.98 -7.89 16.74
N PRO A 755 14.25 -7.80 15.62
CA PRO A 755 14.65 -6.97 14.49
C PRO A 755 14.53 -5.49 14.85
N LEU A 756 15.45 -4.67 14.33
CA LEU A 756 15.57 -3.25 14.70
C LEU A 756 14.30 -2.44 14.40
N TYR A 757 13.57 -2.81 13.36
CA TYR A 757 12.33 -2.18 12.93
C TYR A 757 11.16 -3.17 12.99
N ALA A 758 11.09 -3.95 14.07
CA ALA A 758 10.00 -4.90 14.33
C ALA A 758 8.59 -4.29 14.29
N ASP A 759 8.47 -2.97 14.41
CA ASP A 759 7.23 -2.22 14.28
C ASP A 759 6.85 -1.93 12.81
N LEU A 760 7.71 -2.24 11.83
CA LEU A 760 7.48 -1.97 10.41
C LEU A 760 7.28 -3.26 9.60
N ASP A 761 6.42 -3.18 8.58
CA ASP A 761 6.22 -4.22 7.57
C ASP A 761 6.36 -3.62 6.18
N PHE A 762 7.55 -3.72 5.59
CA PHE A 762 7.85 -3.15 4.28
C PHE A 762 7.18 -3.91 3.13
N CYS A 763 6.70 -5.14 3.37
CA CYS A 763 5.94 -5.86 2.35
C CYS A 763 4.48 -5.37 2.30
N SER A 764 3.88 -5.05 3.44
CA SER A 764 2.51 -4.52 3.50
C SER A 764 2.45 -3.02 3.25
N ASN A 765 3.51 -2.27 3.58
CA ASN A 765 3.62 -0.84 3.27
C ASN A 765 5.07 -0.47 2.88
N PRO A 766 5.46 -0.64 1.60
CA PRO A 766 6.79 -0.27 1.13
C PRO A 766 7.07 1.23 1.23
N GLY A 767 6.03 2.08 1.34
CA GLY A 767 6.14 3.53 1.50
C GLY A 767 6.86 3.97 2.78
N LEU A 768 6.90 3.12 3.82
CA LEU A 768 7.53 3.42 5.12
C LEU A 768 9.01 3.83 5.00
N ILE A 769 9.71 3.36 3.95
CA ILE A 769 11.10 3.77 3.67
C ILE A 769 11.20 5.29 3.48
N CYS A 770 10.19 5.90 2.86
CA CYS A 770 10.19 7.31 2.51
C CYS A 770 9.30 8.16 3.43
N SER A 771 8.31 7.56 4.10
CA SER A 771 7.32 8.27 4.90
C SER A 771 7.63 8.37 6.39
N SER A 772 8.39 7.44 6.97
CA SER A 772 8.54 7.39 8.43
C SER A 772 9.26 8.61 8.99
N GLU A 773 8.63 9.27 9.96
CA GLU A 773 9.20 10.39 10.70
C GLU A 773 9.87 9.94 12.01
N GLU A 774 9.44 8.80 12.58
CA GLU A 774 10.10 8.18 13.74
C GLU A 774 11.41 7.47 13.37
N ASN A 775 11.48 6.93 12.15
CA ASN A 775 12.61 6.15 11.64
C ASN A 775 13.15 6.73 10.32
N ARG A 776 13.45 8.04 10.31
CA ARG A 776 13.94 8.77 9.12
C ARG A 776 15.19 8.16 8.49
N GLU A 777 16.01 7.45 9.27
CA GLU A 777 17.23 6.83 8.77
C GLU A 777 16.97 5.62 7.84
N ILE A 778 15.75 5.07 7.80
CA ILE A 778 15.44 3.89 6.97
C ILE A 778 15.70 4.15 5.48
N LYS A 779 15.47 5.38 5.01
CA LYS A 779 15.79 5.77 3.62
C LYS A 779 17.27 5.58 3.26
N TRP A 780 18.16 5.68 4.25
CA TRP A 780 19.58 5.40 4.11
C TRP A 780 19.88 3.91 4.26
N ILE A 781 19.27 3.26 5.26
CA ILE A 781 19.44 1.83 5.53
C ILE A 781 19.07 0.98 4.32
N ALA A 782 18.01 1.31 3.59
CA ALA A 782 17.64 0.58 2.37
C ALA A 782 18.80 0.53 1.36
N GLY A 783 19.55 1.63 1.19
CA GLY A 783 20.73 1.67 0.33
C GLY A 783 21.97 1.04 0.96
N LEU A 784 22.19 1.25 2.27
CA LEU A 784 23.31 0.64 3.00
C LEU A 784 23.18 -0.88 3.06
N PHE A 785 21.96 -1.40 3.14
CA PHE A 785 21.66 -2.83 3.08
C PHE A 785 22.17 -3.42 1.77
N TYR A 786 21.78 -2.84 0.62
CA TYR A 786 22.33 -3.23 -0.69
C TYR A 786 23.86 -3.11 -0.73
N TRP A 787 24.42 -2.06 -0.13
CA TRP A 787 25.86 -1.84 -0.11
C TRP A 787 26.61 -2.97 0.61
N VAL A 788 26.15 -3.37 1.79
CA VAL A 788 26.82 -4.41 2.58
C VAL A 788 26.54 -5.82 2.05
N SER A 789 25.42 -6.02 1.35
CA SER A 789 25.05 -7.33 0.80
C SER A 789 25.62 -7.61 -0.59
N SER A 790 25.91 -6.56 -1.37
CA SER A 790 26.20 -6.69 -2.80
C SER A 790 27.46 -5.95 -3.26
N VAL A 791 27.85 -4.85 -2.60
CA VAL A 791 29.00 -4.03 -3.03
C VAL A 791 30.26 -4.39 -2.24
N GLN A 792 30.20 -4.37 -0.91
CA GLN A 792 31.36 -4.73 -0.07
C GLN A 792 31.70 -6.22 -0.13
N THR A 793 30.70 -7.05 -0.40
CA THR A 793 30.79 -8.52 -0.52
C THR A 793 30.88 -8.99 -1.97
N TYR A 794 30.98 -8.05 -2.94
CA TYR A 794 31.05 -8.40 -4.36
C TYR A 794 32.10 -9.48 -4.60
N ASN A 795 31.68 -10.53 -5.29
CA ASN A 795 32.52 -11.63 -5.73
C ASN A 795 32.10 -12.03 -7.14
N ASP A 796 33.07 -12.48 -7.93
CA ASP A 796 32.88 -12.97 -9.29
C ASP A 796 33.64 -14.29 -9.42
N GLU A 797 33.27 -15.27 -8.60
CA GLU A 797 34.00 -16.53 -8.49
C GLU A 797 34.02 -17.26 -9.85
N GLY A 798 35.22 -17.47 -10.39
CA GLY A 798 35.42 -18.08 -11.71
C GLY A 798 35.15 -17.14 -12.91
N GLY A 799 34.77 -15.87 -12.65
CA GLY A 799 34.53 -14.86 -13.67
C GLY A 799 35.73 -13.92 -13.93
N PRO A 800 35.59 -12.96 -14.86
CA PRO A 800 36.66 -12.03 -15.25
C PRO A 800 37.13 -11.10 -14.12
N TYR A 801 36.33 -10.88 -13.07
CA TYR A 801 36.62 -10.01 -11.94
C TYR A 801 36.91 -10.78 -10.65
N ALA A 802 37.24 -12.07 -10.72
CA ALA A 802 37.48 -12.93 -9.55
C ALA A 802 38.57 -12.42 -8.57
N GLN A 803 39.47 -11.55 -9.04
CA GLN A 803 40.54 -10.95 -8.21
C GLN A 803 40.14 -9.62 -7.57
N TRP A 804 39.00 -9.04 -7.97
CA TRP A 804 38.55 -7.77 -7.42
C TRP A 804 37.95 -7.98 -6.04
N ASN A 805 38.37 -7.16 -5.07
CA ASN A 805 37.84 -7.19 -3.72
C ASN A 805 37.71 -5.77 -3.17
N TYR A 806 36.51 -5.42 -2.69
CA TYR A 806 36.19 -4.07 -2.22
C TYR A 806 37.19 -3.55 -1.18
N HIS A 807 37.46 -4.34 -0.14
CA HIS A 807 38.33 -3.91 0.95
C HIS A 807 39.79 -3.75 0.50
N THR A 808 40.25 -4.61 -0.40
CA THR A 808 41.61 -4.53 -0.96
C THR A 808 41.78 -3.29 -1.82
N GLU A 809 40.83 -3.01 -2.71
CA GLU A 809 40.90 -1.84 -3.60
C GLU A 809 40.70 -0.51 -2.84
N LEU A 810 39.84 -0.49 -1.81
CA LEU A 810 39.71 0.67 -0.92
C LEU A 810 41.03 0.98 -0.21
N LYS A 811 41.65 -0.04 0.41
CA LYS A 811 42.94 0.12 1.09
C LYS A 811 44.02 0.59 0.12
N LYS A 812 44.10 -0.01 -1.06
CA LYS A 812 45.03 0.39 -2.12
C LYS A 812 44.85 1.85 -2.55
N TYR A 813 43.62 2.34 -2.67
CA TYR A 813 43.35 3.75 -2.98
C TYR A 813 43.86 4.68 -1.87
N VAL A 814 43.61 4.33 -0.62
CA VAL A 814 44.05 5.12 0.55
C VAL A 814 45.56 5.08 0.72
N ASP A 815 46.16 3.89 0.67
CA ASP A 815 47.61 3.67 0.82
C ASP A 815 48.39 4.26 -0.37
N GLY A 816 47.76 4.37 -1.55
CA GLY A 816 48.26 5.09 -2.72
C GLY A 816 48.17 6.62 -2.64
N GLY A 817 47.70 7.16 -1.51
CA GLY A 817 47.63 8.60 -1.28
C GLY A 817 46.42 9.28 -1.92
N LEU A 818 45.28 8.57 -2.05
CA LEU A 818 44.01 9.09 -2.59
C LEU A 818 44.11 9.58 -4.05
N GLN A 819 44.89 8.88 -4.87
CA GLN A 819 45.15 9.22 -6.27
C GLN A 819 44.27 8.39 -7.22
N GLY A 820 43.74 9.04 -8.26
CA GLY A 820 43.02 8.35 -9.34
C GLY A 820 41.53 8.11 -9.07
N THR A 821 40.86 7.44 -10.02
CA THR A 821 39.40 7.18 -9.99
C THR A 821 39.07 5.69 -10.05
N GLU A 822 40.05 4.80 -10.16
CA GLU A 822 39.86 3.38 -10.43
C GLU A 822 38.96 2.70 -9.39
N PHE A 823 39.12 3.05 -8.11
CA PHE A 823 38.28 2.52 -7.04
C PHE A 823 36.82 2.95 -7.17
N ILE A 824 36.56 4.25 -7.41
CA ILE A 824 35.19 4.74 -7.50
C ILE A 824 34.52 4.31 -8.81
N ASP A 825 35.28 4.21 -9.91
CA ASP A 825 34.76 3.74 -11.20
C ASP A 825 34.30 2.28 -11.10
N ALA A 826 35.09 1.42 -10.45
CA ALA A 826 34.69 0.04 -10.15
C ALA A 826 33.44 -0.02 -9.27
N VAL A 827 33.39 0.76 -8.19
CA VAL A 827 32.22 0.81 -7.30
C VAL A 827 30.96 1.30 -8.03
N SER A 828 31.08 2.32 -8.87
CA SER A 828 29.99 2.83 -9.71
C SER A 828 29.54 1.80 -10.75
N GLY A 829 30.46 1.01 -11.29
CA GLY A 829 30.17 -0.16 -12.11
C GLY A 829 29.30 -1.18 -11.39
N ILE A 830 29.67 -1.57 -10.16
CA ILE A 830 28.91 -2.57 -9.39
C ILE A 830 27.49 -2.06 -9.14
N VAL A 831 27.35 -0.80 -8.70
CA VAL A 831 26.06 -0.22 -8.31
C VAL A 831 25.14 -0.02 -9.52
N ASN A 832 25.65 0.46 -10.65
CA ASN A 832 24.81 0.78 -11.81
C ASN A 832 24.65 -0.38 -12.79
N ARG A 833 25.63 -1.28 -12.87
CA ARG A 833 25.75 -2.30 -13.93
C ARG A 833 26.10 -3.69 -13.40
N GLY A 834 26.40 -3.88 -12.12
CA GLY A 834 26.66 -5.20 -11.52
C GLY A 834 28.05 -5.78 -11.77
N CYS A 835 29.02 -4.97 -12.23
CA CYS A 835 30.41 -5.41 -12.35
C CYS A 835 31.39 -4.25 -12.10
N PRO A 836 32.63 -4.50 -11.62
CA PRO A 836 33.60 -3.46 -11.27
C PRO A 836 34.31 -2.84 -12.49
N ASP A 837 33.54 -2.41 -13.49
CA ASP A 837 34.03 -1.77 -14.71
C ASP A 837 33.09 -0.64 -15.17
N SER A 838 33.66 0.31 -15.89
CA SER A 838 32.97 1.37 -16.64
C SER A 838 32.06 0.82 -17.76
N HIS A 839 32.39 -0.36 -18.30
CA HIS A 839 31.57 -1.09 -19.26
C HIS A 839 31.41 -2.56 -18.85
N CYS A 840 30.18 -2.96 -18.52
CA CYS A 840 29.88 -4.34 -18.17
C CYS A 840 29.36 -5.12 -19.40
N PRO A 841 29.85 -6.34 -19.67
CA PRO A 841 29.52 -7.09 -20.90
C PRO A 841 28.03 -7.33 -21.15
N VAL A 842 27.24 -7.48 -20.08
CA VAL A 842 25.80 -7.79 -20.16
C VAL A 842 24.96 -6.52 -20.05
N SER A 843 25.33 -5.63 -19.13
CA SER A 843 24.50 -4.50 -18.72
C SER A 843 24.92 -3.17 -19.34
N GLY A 844 26.08 -3.07 -20.00
CA GLY A 844 26.52 -1.90 -20.77
C GLY A 844 27.26 -0.82 -19.98
N GLU A 845 27.25 0.40 -20.51
CA GLU A 845 28.02 1.57 -20.03
C GLU A 845 27.47 2.15 -18.72
N VAL A 846 28.33 2.38 -17.73
CA VAL A 846 27.90 3.04 -16.48
C VAL A 846 27.35 4.43 -16.76
N HIS A 847 26.16 4.72 -16.22
CA HIS A 847 25.52 6.02 -16.36
C HIS A 847 26.14 7.05 -15.41
N ALA A 848 26.44 8.24 -15.95
CA ALA A 848 26.91 9.42 -15.21
C ALA A 848 28.21 9.18 -14.41
N VAL A 849 29.18 8.47 -15.00
CA VAL A 849 30.48 8.17 -14.37
C VAL A 849 31.16 9.44 -13.86
N LYS A 850 31.19 10.49 -14.70
CA LYS A 850 31.89 11.73 -14.35
C LYS A 850 31.27 12.42 -13.14
N GLU A 851 29.95 12.48 -13.08
CA GLU A 851 29.21 13.06 -11.95
C GLU A 851 29.47 12.25 -10.67
N ARG A 852 29.53 10.92 -10.74
CA ARG A 852 29.86 10.06 -9.59
C ARG A 852 31.30 10.30 -9.09
N GLN A 853 32.27 10.44 -10.00
CA GLN A 853 33.64 10.82 -9.65
C GLN A 853 33.70 12.18 -8.96
N ASP A 854 33.00 13.18 -9.51
CA ASP A 854 32.98 14.53 -8.96
C ASP A 854 32.30 14.57 -7.58
N ASN A 855 31.22 13.82 -7.38
CA ASN A 855 30.57 13.65 -6.08
C ASN A 855 31.52 12.97 -5.07
N PHE A 856 32.23 11.91 -5.46
CA PHE A 856 33.20 11.23 -4.59
C PHE A 856 34.30 12.18 -4.12
N LYS A 857 34.88 12.95 -5.06
CA LYS A 857 35.88 13.96 -4.74
C LYS A 857 35.33 15.03 -3.79
N LEU A 858 34.12 15.53 -4.04
CA LEU A 858 33.46 16.53 -3.20
C LEU A 858 33.27 16.02 -1.78
N VAL A 859 32.72 14.83 -1.59
CA VAL A 859 32.49 14.27 -0.24
C VAL A 859 33.80 14.05 0.51
N LEU A 860 34.84 13.53 -0.15
CA LEU A 860 36.17 13.39 0.47
C LEU A 860 36.70 14.75 0.95
N GLN A 861 36.59 15.80 0.14
CA GLN A 861 37.00 17.15 0.50
C GLN A 861 36.17 17.73 1.66
N THR A 862 34.85 17.52 1.64
CA THR A 862 33.95 17.96 2.72
C THR A 862 34.26 17.24 4.04
N LEU A 863 34.72 15.99 4.00
CA LEU A 863 35.18 15.23 5.17
C LEU A 863 36.64 15.53 5.58
N GLY A 864 37.28 16.52 4.94
CA GLY A 864 38.62 17.00 5.29
C GLY A 864 39.78 16.20 4.69
N LEU A 865 39.54 15.39 3.66
CA LEU A 865 40.59 14.69 2.91
C LEU A 865 41.01 15.49 1.66
N ASN A 866 42.16 15.15 1.09
CA ASN A 866 42.73 15.84 -0.08
C ASN A 866 42.96 14.87 -1.26
N PRO A 867 41.89 14.39 -1.93
CA PRO A 867 42.02 13.50 -3.09
C PRO A 867 42.71 14.18 -4.27
N GLN A 868 43.59 13.44 -4.96
CA GLN A 868 44.43 13.93 -6.06
C GLN A 868 43.93 13.45 -7.43
#